data_AF-A0A8C3TTQ9-F1
#
_entry.id   AF-A0A8C3TTQ9-F1
#
_cell.length_a   1.000
_cell.length_b   1.000
_cell.length_c   1.000
_cell.angle_alpha   90.00
_cell.angle_beta   90.00
_cell.angle_gamma   90.00
#
_symmetry.space_group_name_H-M   'P 1'
#
loop_
_entity.id
_entity.type
_entity.pdbx_description
1 polymer ?
#
loop_
_entity_poly.entity_id
_entity_poly.type
_entity_poly.pdbx_seq_one_letter_code
_entity_poly.pdbx_strand_id
1 'polypeptide(L)'
;RVTTAARMGQGSCPSHHASPSGSSFTWHDDLKEMLDSNKDSLKLEAMKRIVAMIARGKNASDLFPAVVKNVACKNIEVKKLVYVYLVRYAEEQQDLALLSISTFQRGLKDPNQLIRASALRVLSSIRVPIIVPIMMLAIKEAASDMSPYVRKTAAHAIPKLYSLDSDQKDQLIEVIEKLLADKTTLVAGSVVMAFEEVCPERIDLIHKNYRKLCNLLIDVEEWGQVVIINMLTRYARTQFLSPNQNESLLEENTEKAFYGSEEEDGKDAKAEAAMLAKCKPYVMDPDHRLLLRNTKPLLQSRNAAVVMAVAQLYFHLAPKAEVGVIAKALVRLLRSHRSVQYVVLQNVATMSIKRRGMFEPYLKSFYIRSTDPTQIKILKLEVLTNLANETNISTILREFQTYIRSMDKDFVAATIQAIGRCATNIGKVRDTCLNGLVQLLSNRDELVVAESVVVIKKLLQMQPAQHSEIIKHMAKLTDNIQVPMARASILWLIGEYCEHVPKIAPDVLRKMAKSFTNEEDIVKLQVINLAAKLYLTNSKQSKLLTQYVLNLAKYDQNYDIRDRARFIRQLIVPTEKSGALNKYAKKLFLAQKPAPILESSFKDRDHFQLGSLSHLLNAKAVGYQELPDWPDEAPDPSVRNVEVKRRRWRRGQRGRTRKVPIRQSWGVRAGTPWEGRGVLPAKTLPQPPELASPHSPSEEEEEEEREKKAKKKAPQGRKGRAETSSEEASTSESSSSGSDSGSEAEAKQRKVMRAGMGGCTGIPVPPIELPISTPCSPPAARPAPRRFPCLIWMTLLSPAFSAVKTYELLHRMAGEGLAVEYCFSRRPFPGDPHMVAVQIQISNNTDTEVKNLEWGQGLGENVGCSDNCVVPEHLAPGDTASVVMGIDFCDSTQAANFQLCTHTRQFYVSIQPPVGELMAPVFMSENEFKKEQGKLMGMSEITEKLMLSEKCQSDHTIVQQLTSAANVGRVPSPCSPPNRFAAKTVTSGSLVLITLERREGSTAQLTINSEKMVIGTMLVKDIIQALAQ
;
A
#
# COMPACT_ATOMS: atom_id res chain seq x y z
N ARG A 1 -29.09 -6.20 35.45
CA ARG A 1 -30.40 -5.78 36.02
C ARG A 1 -31.31 -5.40 34.86
N VAL A 2 -32.58 -5.77 34.77
CA VAL A 2 -33.36 -6.88 35.38
C VAL A 2 -34.71 -6.89 34.62
N THR A 3 -35.25 -8.08 34.33
CA THR A 3 -36.62 -8.41 33.84
C THR A 3 -37.55 -7.31 33.29
N THR A 4 -38.12 -7.54 32.10
CA THR A 4 -39.56 -7.88 31.99
C THR A 4 -39.87 -8.55 30.64
N ALA A 5 -40.98 -9.26 30.56
CA ALA A 5 -41.49 -9.92 29.36
C ALA A 5 -43.02 -9.80 29.33
N ALA A 6 -43.66 -9.78 28.14
CA ALA A 6 -45.02 -10.30 27.90
C ALA A 6 -45.53 -10.05 26.46
N ARG A 7 -45.71 -11.15 25.71
CA ARG A 7 -46.95 -11.63 25.05
C ARG A 7 -47.91 -10.70 24.25
N MET A 8 -48.52 -11.37 23.27
CA MET A 8 -49.81 -11.14 22.56
C MET A 8 -49.82 -10.05 21.47
N GLY A 9 -50.60 -10.21 20.38
CA GLY A 9 -51.58 -11.28 20.06
C GLY A 9 -51.55 -11.73 18.59
N GLN A 10 -52.13 -12.90 18.31
CA GLN A 10 -52.37 -13.43 16.96
C GLN A 10 -53.79 -13.09 16.49
N GLY A 11 -54.00 -13.02 15.17
CA GLY A 11 -55.32 -13.01 14.53
C GLY A 11 -55.30 -13.96 13.33
N SER A 12 -56.23 -14.92 13.30
CA SER A 12 -56.08 -16.13 12.49
C SER A 12 -56.61 -16.04 11.05
N CYS A 13 -55.89 -16.75 10.17
CA CYS A 13 -56.30 -17.63 9.07
C CYS A 13 -57.80 -17.73 8.66
N PRO A 14 -58.04 -18.17 7.41
CA PRO A 14 -58.33 -19.61 7.27
C PRO A 14 -57.37 -20.34 6.33
N SER A 15 -57.25 -21.65 6.56
CA SER A 15 -56.32 -22.56 5.87
C SER A 15 -57.06 -23.64 5.08
N HIS A 16 -56.57 -23.98 3.89
CA HIS A 16 -56.80 -25.30 3.30
C HIS A 16 -55.47 -25.91 2.84
N HIS A 17 -55.13 -27.08 3.40
CA HIS A 17 -54.00 -27.87 2.96
C HIS A 17 -54.40 -28.80 1.81
N ALA A 18 -53.62 -28.78 0.73
CA ALA A 18 -53.49 -29.90 -0.20
C ALA A 18 -52.17 -29.74 -0.99
N SER A 19 -51.13 -30.48 -0.60
CA SER A 19 -49.93 -30.64 -1.43
C SER A 19 -50.15 -31.82 -2.37
N PRO A 20 -49.77 -31.70 -3.65
CA PRO A 20 -48.90 -32.72 -4.23
C PRO A 20 -47.54 -32.16 -4.66
N SER A 21 -46.56 -33.05 -4.70
CA SER A 21 -45.21 -32.80 -5.20
C SER A 21 -45.18 -32.47 -6.71
N GLY A 22 -44.17 -31.69 -7.13
CA GLY A 22 -43.67 -31.75 -8.52
C GLY A 22 -43.75 -30.48 -9.37
N SER A 23 -43.03 -29.41 -9.01
CA SER A 23 -42.42 -28.47 -9.97
C SER A 23 -41.53 -27.43 -9.29
N SER A 24 -40.40 -27.11 -9.93
CA SER A 24 -39.53 -25.99 -9.55
C SER A 24 -40.12 -24.68 -10.06
N PHE A 25 -41.04 -24.09 -9.28
CA PHE A 25 -41.67 -22.82 -9.64
C PHE A 25 -40.64 -21.68 -9.78
N THR A 26 -40.74 -20.98 -10.89
CA THR A 26 -39.75 -20.06 -11.45
C THR A 26 -39.87 -18.65 -10.84
N TRP A 27 -39.05 -18.39 -9.82
CA TRP A 27 -38.97 -17.13 -9.04
C TRP A 27 -38.73 -15.82 -9.81
N HIS A 28 -38.67 -15.85 -11.15
CA HIS A 28 -38.27 -14.72 -12.01
C HIS A 28 -39.13 -14.56 -13.28
N ASP A 29 -40.25 -15.27 -13.42
CA ASP A 29 -41.05 -15.20 -14.64
C ASP A 29 -41.82 -13.87 -14.80
N ASP A 30 -42.13 -13.19 -13.68
CA ASP A 30 -42.64 -11.80 -13.70
C ASP A 30 -41.62 -10.85 -14.37
N LEU A 31 -40.34 -11.01 -14.06
CA LEU A 31 -39.26 -10.22 -14.64
C LEU A 31 -39.05 -10.57 -16.12
N LYS A 32 -39.24 -11.82 -16.54
CA LYS A 32 -39.21 -12.21 -17.96
C LYS A 32 -40.36 -11.55 -18.73
N GLU A 33 -41.58 -11.62 -18.22
CA GLU A 33 -42.76 -10.99 -18.84
C GLU A 33 -42.59 -9.46 -18.94
N MET A 34 -42.13 -8.80 -17.87
CA MET A 34 -41.86 -7.36 -17.89
C MET A 34 -40.73 -6.96 -18.86
N LEU A 35 -39.76 -7.85 -19.15
CA LEU A 35 -38.69 -7.62 -20.14
C LEU A 35 -39.12 -7.86 -21.59
N ASP A 36 -39.99 -8.84 -21.83
CA ASP A 36 -40.53 -9.14 -23.16
C ASP A 36 -41.70 -8.21 -23.55
N SER A 37 -42.39 -7.60 -22.58
CA SER A 37 -43.45 -6.62 -22.80
C SER A 37 -43.03 -5.43 -23.67
N ASN A 38 -43.89 -4.95 -24.58
CA ASN A 38 -43.58 -3.83 -25.48
C ASN A 38 -43.45 -2.44 -24.79
N LYS A 39 -43.67 -2.32 -23.48
CA LYS A 39 -43.60 -1.06 -22.74
C LYS A 39 -42.21 -0.83 -22.14
N ASP A 40 -41.45 0.13 -22.67
CA ASP A 40 -40.11 0.50 -22.17
C ASP A 40 -40.09 0.86 -20.66
N SER A 41 -41.21 1.29 -20.07
CA SER A 41 -41.34 1.53 -18.63
C SER A 41 -41.29 0.24 -17.79
N LEU A 42 -41.94 -0.84 -18.23
CA LEU A 42 -41.89 -2.15 -17.57
C LEU A 42 -40.49 -2.77 -17.69
N LYS A 43 -39.86 -2.63 -18.88
CA LYS A 43 -38.46 -3.03 -19.09
C LYS A 43 -37.50 -2.29 -18.15
N LEU A 44 -37.70 -0.98 -17.98
CA LEU A 44 -36.91 -0.15 -17.09
C LEU A 44 -37.08 -0.57 -15.63
N GLU A 45 -38.28 -0.91 -15.19
CA GLU A 45 -38.53 -1.40 -13.84
C GLU A 45 -37.94 -2.80 -13.62
N ALA A 46 -38.15 -3.74 -14.54
CA ALA A 46 -37.55 -5.07 -14.47
C ALA A 46 -36.02 -5.01 -14.41
N MET A 47 -35.38 -4.21 -15.27
CA MET A 47 -33.93 -4.00 -15.23
C MET A 47 -33.46 -3.35 -13.91
N LYS A 48 -34.25 -2.44 -13.32
CA LYS A 48 -33.95 -1.88 -11.98
C LYS A 48 -34.05 -2.95 -10.89
N ARG A 49 -35.09 -3.80 -10.91
CA ARG A 49 -35.26 -4.95 -9.99
C ARG A 49 -34.08 -5.94 -10.12
N ILE A 50 -33.69 -6.30 -11.36
CA ILE A 50 -32.58 -7.22 -11.65
C ILE A 50 -31.25 -6.67 -11.14
N VAL A 51 -30.92 -5.40 -11.43
CA VAL A 51 -29.69 -4.77 -10.93
C VAL A 51 -29.70 -4.66 -9.40
N ALA A 52 -30.87 -4.47 -8.77
CA ALA A 52 -31.01 -4.51 -7.31
C ALA A 52 -30.85 -5.93 -6.71
N MET A 53 -31.16 -7.00 -7.46
CA MET A 53 -30.85 -8.37 -7.05
C MET A 53 -29.34 -8.65 -7.11
N ILE A 54 -28.69 -8.25 -8.20
CA ILE A 54 -27.23 -8.38 -8.38
C ILE A 54 -26.48 -7.57 -7.30
N ALA A 55 -26.93 -6.36 -6.98
CA ALA A 55 -26.38 -5.53 -5.92
C ALA A 55 -26.59 -6.11 -4.50
N ARG A 56 -27.45 -7.12 -4.34
CA ARG A 56 -27.65 -7.91 -3.12
C ARG A 56 -26.91 -9.25 -3.15
N GLY A 57 -26.08 -9.51 -4.17
CA GLY A 57 -25.35 -10.76 -4.34
C GLY A 57 -26.21 -11.95 -4.82
N LYS A 58 -27.45 -11.72 -5.27
CA LYS A 58 -28.27 -12.79 -5.85
C LYS A 58 -27.90 -13.06 -7.30
N ASN A 59 -27.80 -14.33 -7.66
CA ASN A 59 -27.61 -14.75 -9.05
C ASN A 59 -28.85 -14.39 -9.89
N ALA A 60 -28.61 -13.82 -11.07
CA ALA A 60 -29.63 -13.45 -12.05
C ALA A 60 -29.24 -13.93 -13.47
N SER A 61 -28.43 -14.99 -13.55
CA SER A 61 -27.98 -15.68 -14.76
C SER A 61 -29.13 -16.09 -15.68
N ASP A 62 -30.20 -16.61 -15.09
CA ASP A 62 -31.31 -17.27 -15.80
C ASP A 62 -32.17 -16.28 -16.61
N LEU A 63 -31.97 -14.99 -16.38
CA LEU A 63 -32.58 -13.89 -17.11
C LEU A 63 -31.74 -13.43 -18.32
N PHE A 64 -30.54 -14.00 -18.54
CA PHE A 64 -29.62 -13.56 -19.60
C PHE A 64 -30.25 -13.54 -21.00
N PRO A 65 -31.02 -14.56 -21.45
CA PRO A 65 -31.69 -14.51 -22.74
C PRO A 65 -32.71 -13.36 -22.85
N ALA A 66 -33.49 -13.10 -21.80
CA ALA A 66 -34.49 -12.03 -21.77
C ALA A 66 -33.85 -10.63 -21.74
N VAL A 67 -32.68 -10.49 -21.10
CA VAL A 67 -31.91 -9.25 -21.08
C VAL A 67 -31.18 -9.01 -22.40
N VAL A 68 -30.62 -10.04 -23.05
CA VAL A 68 -29.95 -9.94 -24.37
C VAL A 68 -30.88 -9.44 -25.46
N LYS A 69 -32.15 -9.89 -25.51
CA LYS A 69 -33.18 -9.36 -26.43
C LYS A 69 -33.27 -7.82 -26.39
N ASN A 70 -33.04 -7.23 -25.21
CA ASN A 70 -33.27 -5.81 -24.93
C ASN A 70 -32.05 -4.90 -25.16
N VAL A 71 -30.91 -5.45 -25.61
CA VAL A 71 -29.69 -4.70 -25.97
C VAL A 71 -29.93 -3.67 -27.09
N ALA A 72 -30.90 -3.95 -27.97
CA ALA A 72 -31.30 -3.08 -29.08
C ALA A 72 -32.40 -2.05 -28.73
N CYS A 73 -32.81 -1.94 -27.46
CA CYS A 73 -33.81 -0.96 -27.01
C CYS A 73 -33.39 0.48 -27.35
N LYS A 74 -34.38 1.31 -27.71
CA LYS A 74 -34.18 2.74 -28.03
C LYS A 74 -34.00 3.60 -26.76
N ASN A 75 -34.60 3.18 -25.63
CA ASN A 75 -34.48 3.89 -24.36
C ASN A 75 -33.04 3.76 -23.80
N ILE A 76 -32.38 4.91 -23.66
CA ILE A 76 -30.99 5.03 -23.19
C ILE A 76 -30.84 4.51 -21.75
N GLU A 77 -31.86 4.61 -20.89
CA GLU A 77 -31.80 4.11 -19.51
C GLU A 77 -31.84 2.58 -19.46
N VAL A 78 -32.79 1.96 -20.16
CA VAL A 78 -32.87 0.50 -20.30
C VAL A 78 -31.56 -0.03 -20.87
N LYS A 79 -31.08 0.59 -21.96
CA LYS A 79 -29.81 0.24 -22.61
C LYS A 79 -28.60 0.33 -21.66
N LYS A 80 -28.52 1.37 -20.80
CA LYS A 80 -27.47 1.48 -19.77
C LYS A 80 -27.53 0.34 -18.74
N LEU A 81 -28.72 -0.04 -18.27
CA LEU A 81 -28.86 -1.13 -17.29
C LEU A 81 -28.54 -2.49 -17.90
N VAL A 82 -28.99 -2.75 -19.13
CA VAL A 82 -28.64 -3.94 -19.93
C VAL A 82 -27.13 -4.02 -20.15
N TYR A 83 -26.48 -2.88 -20.43
CA TYR A 83 -25.04 -2.78 -20.60
C TYR A 83 -24.26 -3.10 -19.31
N VAL A 84 -24.75 -2.70 -18.14
CA VAL A 84 -24.16 -3.09 -16.83
C VAL A 84 -24.34 -4.58 -16.56
N TYR A 85 -25.53 -5.13 -16.84
CA TYR A 85 -25.82 -6.55 -16.68
C TYR A 85 -24.90 -7.43 -17.55
N LEU A 86 -24.73 -7.08 -18.84
CA LEU A 86 -23.86 -7.83 -19.75
C LEU A 86 -22.39 -7.82 -19.30
N VAL A 87 -21.87 -6.70 -18.79
CA VAL A 87 -20.49 -6.64 -18.28
C VAL A 87 -20.27 -7.55 -17.06
N ARG A 88 -21.33 -7.96 -16.35
CA ARG A 88 -21.23 -8.98 -15.29
C ARG A 88 -21.31 -10.41 -15.83
N TYR A 89 -22.28 -10.71 -16.68
CA TYR A 89 -22.64 -12.10 -17.03
C TYR A 89 -22.13 -12.61 -18.38
N ALA A 90 -21.57 -11.76 -19.25
CA ALA A 90 -21.09 -12.18 -20.57
C ALA A 90 -19.86 -13.12 -20.53
N GLU A 91 -19.13 -13.19 -19.40
CA GLU A 91 -18.05 -14.17 -19.20
C GLU A 91 -18.60 -15.57 -18.91
N GLU A 92 -19.75 -15.65 -18.23
CA GLU A 92 -20.45 -16.89 -17.85
C GLU A 92 -21.32 -17.46 -19.00
N GLN A 93 -21.79 -16.62 -19.92
CA GLN A 93 -22.73 -16.96 -21.00
C GLN A 93 -22.27 -16.45 -22.38
N GLN A 94 -21.09 -16.94 -22.80
CA GLN A 94 -20.35 -16.37 -23.94
C GLN A 94 -21.10 -16.45 -25.28
N ASP A 95 -21.69 -17.60 -25.62
CA ASP A 95 -22.39 -17.81 -26.91
C ASP A 95 -23.59 -16.86 -27.07
N LEU A 96 -24.39 -16.70 -26.01
CA LEU A 96 -25.52 -15.77 -25.98
C LEU A 96 -25.04 -14.30 -26.00
N ALA A 97 -23.85 -14.01 -25.45
CA ALA A 97 -23.25 -12.68 -25.53
C ALA A 97 -22.86 -12.31 -26.97
N LEU A 98 -22.48 -13.28 -27.83
CA LEU A 98 -22.12 -13.03 -29.24
C LEU A 98 -23.24 -12.33 -30.02
N LEU A 99 -24.51 -12.68 -29.74
CA LEU A 99 -25.70 -12.07 -30.35
C LEU A 99 -25.72 -10.54 -30.18
N SER A 100 -25.16 -10.04 -29.07
CA SER A 100 -25.12 -8.61 -28.72
C SER A 100 -24.08 -7.82 -29.54
N ILE A 101 -23.06 -8.48 -30.09
CA ILE A 101 -21.93 -7.83 -30.82
C ILE A 101 -22.43 -6.99 -32.00
N SER A 102 -23.37 -7.55 -32.78
CA SER A 102 -24.01 -6.86 -33.92
C SER A 102 -24.62 -5.51 -33.52
N THR A 103 -25.21 -5.42 -32.32
CA THR A 103 -25.82 -4.20 -31.80
C THR A 103 -24.81 -3.25 -31.17
N PHE A 104 -23.69 -3.74 -30.62
CA PHE A 104 -22.56 -2.89 -30.26
C PHE A 104 -21.89 -2.27 -31.50
N GLN A 105 -21.64 -3.05 -32.56
CA GLN A 105 -21.10 -2.55 -33.84
C GLN A 105 -21.98 -1.45 -34.44
N ARG A 106 -23.32 -1.62 -34.41
CA ARG A 106 -24.27 -0.57 -34.80
C ARG A 106 -24.22 0.64 -33.85
N GLY A 107 -24.08 0.41 -32.54
CA GLY A 107 -23.92 1.46 -31.53
C GLY A 107 -22.66 2.31 -31.68
N LEU A 108 -21.57 1.75 -32.21
CA LEU A 108 -20.34 2.49 -32.57
C LEU A 108 -20.54 3.49 -33.71
N LYS A 109 -21.64 3.38 -34.48
CA LYS A 109 -21.94 4.25 -35.64
C LYS A 109 -23.16 5.16 -35.39
N ASP A 110 -23.62 5.22 -34.14
CA ASP A 110 -24.71 6.09 -33.67
C ASP A 110 -24.29 7.59 -33.71
N PRO A 111 -25.17 8.53 -34.10
CA PRO A 111 -24.84 9.96 -34.10
C PRO A 111 -24.47 10.50 -32.70
N ASN A 112 -24.97 9.92 -31.61
CA ASN A 112 -24.70 10.35 -30.25
C ASN A 112 -23.36 9.80 -29.73
N GLN A 113 -22.41 10.70 -29.45
CA GLN A 113 -21.10 10.39 -28.86
C GLN A 113 -21.17 9.55 -27.57
N LEU A 114 -22.23 9.69 -26.76
CA LEU A 114 -22.42 8.92 -25.53
C LEU A 114 -22.84 7.48 -25.80
N ILE A 115 -23.52 7.22 -26.93
CA ILE A 115 -23.90 5.87 -27.35
C ILE A 115 -22.70 5.17 -27.99
N ARG A 116 -21.93 5.86 -28.85
CA ARG A 116 -20.66 5.34 -29.38
C ARG A 116 -19.67 4.95 -28.27
N ALA A 117 -19.46 5.86 -27.32
CA ALA A 117 -18.57 5.61 -26.18
C ALA A 117 -19.08 4.50 -25.25
N SER A 118 -20.38 4.40 -24.97
CA SER A 118 -20.91 3.32 -24.11
C SER A 118 -20.86 1.95 -24.80
N ALA A 119 -21.16 1.89 -26.10
CA ALA A 119 -21.00 0.67 -26.90
C ALA A 119 -19.54 0.17 -26.92
N LEU A 120 -18.57 1.07 -27.16
CA LEU A 120 -17.14 0.73 -27.10
C LEU A 120 -16.69 0.27 -25.71
N ARG A 121 -17.22 0.91 -24.65
CA ARG A 121 -16.87 0.58 -23.26
C ARG A 121 -17.34 -0.82 -22.86
N VAL A 122 -18.51 -1.25 -23.32
CA VAL A 122 -19.04 -2.60 -23.08
C VAL A 122 -18.35 -3.63 -23.97
N LEU A 123 -18.22 -3.35 -25.28
CA LEU A 123 -17.50 -4.22 -26.21
C LEU A 123 -16.07 -4.53 -25.69
N SER A 124 -15.38 -3.52 -25.17
CA SER A 124 -14.05 -3.69 -24.56
C SER A 124 -14.02 -4.36 -23.19
N SER A 125 -15.17 -4.55 -22.55
CA SER A 125 -15.29 -5.22 -21.24
C SER A 125 -15.81 -6.67 -21.34
N ILE A 126 -16.16 -7.16 -22.53
CA ILE A 126 -16.56 -8.55 -22.74
C ILE A 126 -15.29 -9.37 -23.02
N ARG A 127 -14.89 -10.24 -22.09
CA ARG A 127 -13.68 -11.07 -22.18
C ARG A 127 -13.88 -12.35 -22.99
N VAL A 128 -14.26 -12.21 -24.26
CA VAL A 128 -14.47 -13.34 -25.19
C VAL A 128 -13.44 -13.26 -26.32
N PRO A 129 -12.42 -14.14 -26.40
CA PRO A 129 -11.32 -14.02 -27.37
C PRO A 129 -11.74 -13.88 -28.83
N ILE A 130 -12.85 -14.53 -29.22
CA ILE A 130 -13.43 -14.50 -30.57
C ILE A 130 -13.71 -13.05 -31.06
N ILE A 131 -13.96 -12.10 -30.15
CA ILE A 131 -14.31 -10.70 -30.52
C ILE A 131 -13.07 -9.81 -30.78
N VAL A 132 -11.86 -10.28 -30.52
CA VAL A 132 -10.62 -9.49 -30.59
C VAL A 132 -10.44 -8.73 -31.92
N PRO A 133 -10.61 -9.34 -33.11
CA PRO A 133 -10.48 -8.60 -34.38
C PRO A 133 -11.52 -7.49 -34.56
N ILE A 134 -12.74 -7.71 -34.06
CA ILE A 134 -13.83 -6.73 -34.09
C ILE A 134 -13.52 -5.57 -33.14
N MET A 135 -12.99 -5.88 -31.95
CA MET A 135 -12.57 -4.89 -30.95
C MET A 135 -11.39 -4.04 -31.44
N MET A 136 -10.39 -4.65 -32.09
CA MET A 136 -9.28 -3.92 -32.72
C MET A 136 -9.78 -2.91 -33.77
N LEU A 137 -10.67 -3.35 -34.68
CA LEU A 137 -11.24 -2.46 -35.69
C LEU A 137 -12.06 -1.33 -35.05
N ALA A 138 -12.88 -1.64 -34.03
CA ALA A 138 -13.66 -0.66 -33.28
C ALA A 138 -12.77 0.40 -32.59
N ILE A 139 -11.63 0.00 -32.02
CA ILE A 139 -10.65 0.90 -31.39
C ILE A 139 -9.95 1.76 -32.46
N LYS A 140 -9.55 1.19 -33.60
CA LYS A 140 -8.95 1.92 -34.72
C LYS A 140 -9.90 2.94 -35.35
N GLU A 141 -11.19 2.61 -35.51
CA GLU A 141 -12.26 3.56 -35.88
C GLU A 141 -12.43 4.65 -34.81
N ALA A 142 -12.68 4.29 -33.54
CA ALA A 142 -12.99 5.22 -32.45
C ALA A 142 -11.85 6.17 -32.08
N ALA A 143 -10.58 5.77 -32.27
CA ALA A 143 -9.42 6.64 -32.15
C ALA A 143 -9.37 7.74 -33.24
N SER A 144 -10.27 7.69 -34.23
CA SER A 144 -10.47 8.70 -35.28
C SER A 144 -11.69 9.60 -35.04
N ASP A 145 -12.48 9.34 -34.00
CA ASP A 145 -13.77 10.02 -33.79
C ASP A 145 -13.61 11.53 -33.61
N MET A 146 -14.57 12.30 -34.10
CA MET A 146 -14.62 13.75 -33.93
C MET A 146 -14.66 14.16 -32.44
N SER A 147 -15.33 13.37 -31.61
CA SER A 147 -15.48 13.61 -30.17
C SER A 147 -14.23 13.19 -29.36
N PRO A 148 -13.66 14.09 -28.54
CA PRO A 148 -12.60 13.71 -27.61
C PRO A 148 -13.09 12.72 -26.54
N TYR A 149 -14.38 12.66 -26.22
CA TYR A 149 -14.92 11.70 -25.25
C TYR A 149 -14.91 10.26 -25.78
N VAL A 150 -15.16 10.09 -27.09
CA VAL A 150 -15.03 8.79 -27.75
C VAL A 150 -13.56 8.40 -27.87
N ARG A 151 -12.66 9.31 -28.29
CA ARG A 151 -11.21 9.05 -28.33
C ARG A 151 -10.61 8.73 -26.95
N LYS A 152 -11.05 9.41 -25.88
CA LYS A 152 -10.72 9.08 -24.49
C LYS A 152 -11.17 7.65 -24.13
N THR A 153 -12.38 7.27 -24.54
CA THR A 153 -12.91 5.92 -24.29
C THR A 153 -12.18 4.85 -25.11
N ALA A 154 -11.70 5.16 -26.31
CA ALA A 154 -10.82 4.29 -27.09
C ALA A 154 -9.47 4.06 -26.38
N ALA A 155 -8.86 5.11 -25.82
CA ALA A 155 -7.66 4.95 -24.99
C ALA A 155 -7.88 4.01 -23.79
N HIS A 156 -9.02 4.11 -23.11
CA HIS A 156 -9.40 3.18 -22.02
C HIS A 156 -9.80 1.76 -22.49
N ALA A 157 -9.92 1.50 -23.79
CA ALA A 157 -10.18 0.17 -24.34
C ALA A 157 -8.89 -0.57 -24.74
N ILE A 158 -7.80 0.17 -25.02
CA ILE A 158 -6.52 -0.37 -25.47
C ILE A 158 -5.91 -1.38 -24.47
N PRO A 159 -5.78 -1.10 -23.16
CA PRO A 159 -5.19 -2.06 -22.23
C PRO A 159 -6.06 -3.29 -21.99
N LYS A 160 -7.39 -3.13 -22.06
CA LYS A 160 -8.32 -4.27 -21.95
C LYS A 160 -8.14 -5.26 -23.10
N LEU A 161 -7.99 -4.76 -24.33
CA LEU A 161 -7.66 -5.60 -25.48
C LEU A 161 -6.28 -6.25 -25.30
N TYR A 162 -5.25 -5.51 -24.86
CA TYR A 162 -3.94 -6.10 -24.54
C TYR A 162 -3.99 -7.19 -23.45
N SER A 163 -4.88 -7.04 -22.45
CA SER A 163 -5.12 -8.06 -21.42
C SER A 163 -5.90 -9.29 -21.88
N LEU A 164 -6.37 -9.30 -23.13
CA LEU A 164 -7.11 -10.40 -23.77
C LEU A 164 -6.34 -11.05 -24.91
N ASP A 165 -5.53 -10.27 -25.63
CA ASP A 165 -4.62 -10.74 -26.67
C ASP A 165 -3.37 -9.84 -26.70
N SER A 166 -2.23 -10.42 -26.32
CA SER A 166 -0.92 -9.79 -26.34
C SER A 166 -0.40 -9.52 -27.74
N ASP A 167 -0.81 -10.33 -28.72
CA ASP A 167 -0.19 -10.38 -30.05
C ASP A 167 -0.61 -9.15 -30.90
N GLN A 168 -1.64 -8.43 -30.44
CA GLN A 168 -2.06 -7.14 -30.99
C GLN A 168 -1.15 -5.95 -30.60
N LYS A 169 -0.10 -6.15 -29.78
CA LYS A 169 0.75 -5.06 -29.21
C LYS A 169 1.19 -4.02 -30.25
N ASP A 170 1.69 -4.43 -31.42
CA ASP A 170 2.15 -3.50 -32.46
C ASP A 170 1.01 -2.67 -33.06
N GLN A 171 -0.14 -3.29 -33.33
CA GLN A 171 -1.33 -2.59 -33.82
C GLN A 171 -1.93 -1.63 -32.78
N LEU A 172 -1.76 -1.91 -31.49
CA LEU A 172 -2.11 -0.99 -30.40
C LEU A 172 -1.13 0.18 -30.32
N ILE A 173 0.17 -0.05 -30.53
CA ILE A 173 1.20 1.00 -30.57
C ILE A 173 0.91 2.03 -31.67
N GLU A 174 0.47 1.61 -32.87
CA GLU A 174 0.01 2.55 -33.92
C GLU A 174 -1.10 3.50 -33.44
N VAL A 175 -2.05 2.96 -32.66
CA VAL A 175 -3.19 3.72 -32.12
C VAL A 175 -2.74 4.64 -30.98
N ILE A 176 -1.83 4.17 -30.12
CA ILE A 176 -1.23 4.98 -29.05
C ILE A 176 -0.45 6.15 -29.65
N GLU A 177 0.39 5.97 -30.67
CA GLU A 177 1.11 7.09 -31.30
C GLU A 177 0.14 8.14 -31.90
N LYS A 178 -0.88 7.67 -32.62
CA LYS A 178 -1.94 8.52 -33.20
C LYS A 178 -2.70 9.31 -32.14
N LEU A 179 -2.99 8.72 -30.99
CA LEU A 179 -3.68 9.37 -29.87
C LEU A 179 -2.76 10.27 -29.03
N LEU A 180 -1.48 9.90 -28.85
CA LEU A 180 -0.47 10.77 -28.20
C LEU A 180 -0.27 12.06 -29.00
N ALA A 181 -0.46 12.03 -30.32
CA ALA A 181 -0.42 13.22 -31.17
C ALA A 181 -1.63 14.18 -30.98
N ASP A 182 -2.75 13.74 -30.39
CA ASP A 182 -3.97 14.55 -30.19
C ASP A 182 -3.73 15.76 -29.27
N LYS A 183 -4.34 16.90 -29.61
CA LYS A 183 -4.20 18.17 -28.88
C LYS A 183 -5.19 18.34 -27.73
N THR A 184 -6.26 17.54 -27.65
CA THR A 184 -7.27 17.72 -26.60
C THR A 184 -6.83 17.12 -25.26
N THR A 185 -6.79 17.95 -24.21
CA THR A 185 -6.33 17.59 -22.86
C THR A 185 -7.12 16.44 -22.23
N LEU A 186 -8.42 16.36 -22.50
CA LEU A 186 -9.32 15.28 -22.08
C LEU A 186 -8.85 13.87 -22.48
N VAL A 187 -8.04 13.75 -23.55
CA VAL A 187 -7.56 12.47 -24.08
C VAL A 187 -6.17 12.13 -23.52
N ALA A 188 -5.33 13.12 -23.25
CA ALA A 188 -3.92 12.94 -22.91
C ALA A 188 -3.67 12.00 -21.71
N GLY A 189 -4.40 12.19 -20.60
CA GLY A 189 -4.24 11.35 -19.39
C GLY A 189 -4.54 9.86 -19.63
N SER A 190 -5.64 9.58 -20.33
CA SER A 190 -6.05 8.20 -20.67
C SER A 190 -5.11 7.51 -21.65
N VAL A 191 -4.47 8.26 -22.54
CA VAL A 191 -3.49 7.71 -23.49
C VAL A 191 -2.15 7.42 -22.81
N VAL A 192 -1.68 8.28 -21.91
CA VAL A 192 -0.46 7.99 -21.15
C VAL A 192 -0.66 6.82 -20.18
N MET A 193 -1.86 6.65 -19.62
CA MET A 193 -2.24 5.43 -18.89
C MET A 193 -2.13 4.18 -19.79
N ALA A 194 -2.69 4.22 -21.00
CA ALA A 194 -2.60 3.09 -21.94
C ALA A 194 -1.16 2.84 -22.47
N PHE A 195 -0.33 3.88 -22.54
CA PHE A 195 1.10 3.75 -22.86
C PHE A 195 1.87 3.00 -21.76
N GLU A 196 1.70 3.40 -20.49
CA GLU A 196 2.37 2.76 -19.34
C GLU A 196 1.99 1.28 -19.20
N GLU A 197 0.76 0.90 -19.53
CA GLU A 197 0.27 -0.48 -19.38
C GLU A 197 0.63 -1.41 -20.56
N VAL A 198 0.76 -0.89 -21.79
CA VAL A 198 0.99 -1.70 -23.01
C VAL A 198 2.42 -1.63 -23.54
N CYS A 199 3.10 -0.48 -23.44
CA CYS A 199 4.39 -0.26 -24.12
C CYS A 199 5.34 0.75 -23.42
N PRO A 200 5.59 0.64 -22.10
CA PRO A 200 6.49 1.55 -21.37
C PRO A 200 7.93 1.55 -21.92
N GLU A 201 8.32 0.46 -22.62
CA GLU A 201 9.59 0.30 -23.34
C GLU A 201 9.77 1.32 -24.48
N ARG A 202 8.68 1.80 -25.11
CA ARG A 202 8.72 2.61 -26.34
C ARG A 202 8.81 4.11 -26.04
N ILE A 203 9.85 4.48 -25.32
CA ILE A 203 10.17 5.86 -24.91
C ILE A 203 10.16 6.84 -26.11
N ASP A 204 10.50 6.38 -27.32
CA ASP A 204 10.40 7.10 -28.61
C ASP A 204 9.12 7.94 -28.77
N LEU A 205 7.97 7.38 -28.35
CA LEU A 205 6.65 7.99 -28.53
C LEU A 205 6.46 9.20 -27.60
N ILE A 206 7.13 9.17 -26.45
CA ILE A 206 7.16 10.25 -25.46
C ILE A 206 8.13 11.35 -25.90
N HIS A 207 9.31 11.04 -26.46
CA HIS A 207 10.24 12.08 -26.96
C HIS A 207 9.55 13.07 -27.91
N LYS A 208 8.78 12.56 -28.88
CA LYS A 208 8.02 13.36 -29.87
C LYS A 208 6.98 14.29 -29.22
N ASN A 209 6.50 13.97 -28.02
CA ASN A 209 5.39 14.64 -27.34
C ASN A 209 5.77 15.29 -25.99
N TYR A 210 7.02 15.15 -25.52
CA TYR A 210 7.44 15.48 -24.16
C TYR A 210 7.08 16.92 -23.75
N ARG A 211 7.53 17.91 -24.54
CA ARG A 211 7.28 19.33 -24.27
C ARG A 211 5.80 19.69 -24.33
N LYS A 212 5.04 19.02 -25.20
CA LYS A 212 3.59 19.17 -25.32
C LYS A 212 2.89 18.64 -24.08
N LEU A 213 3.26 17.45 -23.58
CA LEU A 213 2.72 16.90 -22.33
C LEU A 213 3.07 17.80 -21.14
N CYS A 214 4.32 18.27 -21.04
CA CYS A 214 4.75 19.21 -19.99
C CYS A 214 3.97 20.54 -20.02
N ASN A 215 3.66 21.08 -21.21
CA ASN A 215 2.92 22.34 -21.33
C ASN A 215 1.40 22.19 -21.11
N LEU A 216 0.80 21.07 -21.56
CA LEU A 216 -0.62 20.80 -21.37
C LEU A 216 -0.98 20.34 -19.95
N LEU A 217 0.00 19.95 -19.13
CA LEU A 217 -0.21 19.27 -17.84
C LEU A 217 -1.17 20.02 -16.89
N ILE A 218 -1.13 21.36 -16.88
CA ILE A 218 -1.98 22.20 -16.03
C ILE A 218 -3.47 22.11 -16.44
N ASP A 219 -3.74 21.90 -17.73
CA ASP A 219 -5.07 21.87 -18.34
C ASP A 219 -5.66 20.43 -18.48
N VAL A 220 -4.94 19.41 -17.98
CA VAL A 220 -5.38 18.01 -17.93
C VAL A 220 -6.14 17.74 -16.63
N GLU A 221 -7.11 16.82 -16.65
CA GLU A 221 -7.85 16.39 -15.45
C GLU A 221 -6.95 15.80 -14.36
N GLU A 222 -7.31 15.97 -13.08
CA GLU A 222 -6.44 15.65 -11.92
C GLU A 222 -5.89 14.22 -11.93
N TRP A 223 -6.70 13.22 -12.32
CA TRP A 223 -6.26 11.82 -12.45
C TRP A 223 -5.22 11.64 -13.57
N GLY A 224 -5.42 12.32 -14.70
CA GLY A 224 -4.47 12.37 -15.80
C GLY A 224 -3.17 13.08 -15.42
N GLN A 225 -3.24 14.12 -14.58
CA GLN A 225 -2.04 14.80 -14.06
C GLN A 225 -1.15 13.83 -13.28
N VAL A 226 -1.73 13.04 -12.35
CA VAL A 226 -0.97 12.03 -11.57
C VAL A 226 -0.28 11.00 -12.47
N VAL A 227 -1.01 10.44 -13.44
CA VAL A 227 -0.45 9.44 -14.37
C VAL A 227 0.68 10.03 -15.22
N ILE A 228 0.47 11.23 -15.79
CA ILE A 228 1.48 11.90 -16.61
C ILE A 228 2.71 12.28 -15.76
N ILE A 229 2.54 12.74 -14.52
CA ILE A 229 3.65 13.05 -13.61
C ILE A 229 4.47 11.79 -13.27
N ASN A 230 3.83 10.65 -13.03
CA ASN A 230 4.52 9.39 -12.74
C ASN A 230 5.32 8.90 -13.96
N MET A 231 4.73 8.88 -15.15
CA MET A 231 5.42 8.57 -16.41
C MET A 231 6.59 9.52 -16.65
N LEU A 232 6.38 10.84 -16.53
CA LEU A 232 7.42 11.83 -16.73
C LEU A 232 8.54 11.75 -15.67
N THR A 233 8.27 11.20 -14.49
CA THR A 233 9.30 10.90 -13.48
C THR A 233 10.17 9.71 -13.88
N ARG A 234 9.57 8.64 -14.43
CA ARG A 234 10.31 7.49 -14.99
C ARG A 234 11.12 7.90 -16.23
N TYR A 235 10.51 8.63 -17.15
CA TYR A 235 11.17 9.21 -18.33
C TYR A 235 12.36 10.10 -17.92
N ALA A 236 12.16 11.03 -16.98
CA ALA A 236 13.21 11.95 -16.59
C ALA A 236 14.41 11.25 -15.92
N ARG A 237 14.17 10.13 -15.22
CA ARG A 237 15.25 9.30 -14.69
C ARG A 237 16.06 8.60 -15.78
N THR A 238 15.45 8.12 -16.86
CA THR A 238 16.17 7.42 -17.94
C THR A 238 16.74 8.33 -19.03
N GLN A 239 16.39 9.62 -19.05
CA GLN A 239 16.64 10.52 -20.20
C GLN A 239 17.39 11.82 -19.87
N PHE A 240 17.79 12.06 -18.62
CA PHE A 240 18.61 13.21 -18.21
C PHE A 240 19.69 12.75 -17.20
N LEU A 241 20.78 13.52 -17.08
CA LEU A 241 21.78 13.31 -16.03
C LEU A 241 21.27 13.79 -14.65
N SER A 242 21.71 13.15 -13.57
CA SER A 242 21.32 13.49 -12.20
C SER A 242 21.79 14.90 -11.82
N PRO A 243 20.90 15.84 -11.41
CA PRO A 243 21.31 17.23 -11.13
C PRO A 243 22.24 17.47 -9.94
N ASN A 244 22.67 16.40 -9.26
CA ASN A 244 23.55 16.45 -8.08
C ASN A 244 24.86 15.67 -8.30
N GLN A 245 25.17 15.16 -9.51
CA GLN A 245 26.40 14.38 -9.81
C GLN A 245 27.68 15.12 -9.39
N ASN A 246 27.79 16.41 -9.75
CA ASN A 246 28.94 17.25 -9.39
C ASN A 246 29.02 17.54 -7.87
N GLU A 247 27.95 17.30 -7.12
CA GLU A 247 27.86 17.61 -5.68
C GLU A 247 28.23 16.38 -4.84
N SER A 248 27.83 15.17 -5.26
CA SER A 248 28.29 13.91 -4.66
C SER A 248 29.80 13.71 -4.78
N LEU A 249 30.41 14.16 -5.89
CA LEU A 249 31.87 14.15 -6.05
C LEU A 249 32.60 15.11 -5.08
N LEU A 250 31.93 16.18 -4.64
CA LEU A 250 32.46 17.08 -3.61
C LEU A 250 32.29 16.49 -2.21
N GLU A 251 31.15 15.87 -1.94
CA GLU A 251 30.87 15.15 -0.68
C GLU A 251 31.90 13.99 -0.47
N GLU A 252 32.14 13.15 -1.48
CA GLU A 252 33.19 12.11 -1.42
C GLU A 252 34.60 12.67 -1.25
N ASN A 253 34.94 13.79 -1.90
CA ASN A 253 36.25 14.41 -1.74
C ASN A 253 36.44 14.99 -0.34
N THR A 254 35.39 15.50 0.32
CA THR A 254 35.50 15.98 1.71
C THR A 254 35.77 14.86 2.72
N GLU A 255 35.30 13.63 2.48
CA GLU A 255 35.64 12.49 3.34
C GLU A 255 37.09 12.01 3.11
N LYS A 256 37.56 11.99 1.86
CA LYS A 256 38.96 11.63 1.52
C LYS A 256 39.97 12.66 2.03
N ALA A 257 39.67 13.96 1.88
CA ALA A 257 40.53 15.07 2.30
C ALA A 257 40.73 15.17 3.83
N PHE A 258 39.94 14.45 4.63
CA PHE A 258 40.08 14.42 6.09
C PHE A 258 41.02 13.30 6.60
N TYR A 259 41.33 12.29 5.77
CA TYR A 259 42.19 11.16 6.15
C TYR A 259 43.46 11.01 5.29
N GLY A 260 43.66 11.87 4.27
CA GLY A 260 44.94 12.00 3.57
C GLY A 260 45.97 12.71 4.45
N SER A 261 46.85 11.95 5.10
CA SER A 261 48.02 12.48 5.81
C SER A 261 49.02 13.13 4.84
N GLU A 262 49.62 14.25 5.25
CA GLU A 262 50.60 15.02 4.46
C GLU A 262 51.92 14.24 4.28
N GLU A 263 52.07 13.45 3.22
CA GLU A 263 53.37 13.03 2.64
C GLU A 263 53.18 12.18 1.35
N GLU A 264 53.36 12.77 0.16
CA GLU A 264 54.20 12.26 -0.97
C GLU A 264 54.01 13.05 -2.30
N ASP A 265 55.12 13.17 -3.05
CA ASP A 265 55.34 13.56 -4.46
C ASP A 265 54.32 14.43 -5.25
N GLY A 266 54.74 15.66 -5.58
CA GLY A 266 54.00 16.64 -6.40
C GLY A 266 53.88 16.35 -7.91
N LYS A 267 53.48 15.13 -8.29
CA LYS A 267 53.10 14.78 -9.69
C LYS A 267 51.60 14.92 -9.95
N ASP A 268 50.76 14.61 -8.95
CA ASP A 268 49.31 14.52 -9.15
C ASP A 268 48.57 15.87 -9.19
N ALA A 269 49.17 16.95 -8.68
CA ALA A 269 48.62 18.31 -8.81
C ALA A 269 48.31 18.71 -10.28
N LYS A 270 49.01 18.11 -11.24
CA LYS A 270 48.79 18.33 -12.69
C LYS A 270 47.61 17.51 -13.24
N ALA A 271 47.26 16.40 -12.59
CA ALA A 271 46.05 15.62 -12.87
C ALA A 271 44.81 16.23 -12.19
N GLU A 272 44.94 16.70 -10.94
CA GLU A 272 43.88 17.44 -10.23
C GLU A 272 43.48 18.70 -10.98
N ALA A 273 44.44 19.52 -11.40
CA ALA A 273 44.17 20.71 -12.21
C ALA A 273 43.45 20.38 -13.53
N ALA A 274 43.77 19.23 -14.14
CA ALA A 274 43.09 18.74 -15.35
C ALA A 274 41.68 18.18 -15.09
N MET A 275 41.38 17.71 -13.87
CA MET A 275 40.02 17.36 -13.46
C MET A 275 39.19 18.59 -13.12
N LEU A 276 39.70 19.55 -12.34
CA LEU A 276 39.01 20.81 -12.09
C LEU A 276 38.68 21.56 -13.39
N ALA A 277 39.59 21.55 -14.37
CA ALA A 277 39.36 22.14 -15.69
C ALA A 277 38.26 21.43 -16.53
N LYS A 278 37.85 20.20 -16.17
CA LYS A 278 36.71 19.50 -16.80
C LYS A 278 35.36 19.82 -16.15
N CYS A 279 35.34 20.37 -14.94
CA CYS A 279 34.11 20.77 -14.24
C CYS A 279 33.46 22.01 -14.88
N LYS A 280 32.80 21.81 -16.03
CA LYS A 280 31.78 22.75 -16.51
C LYS A 280 30.73 22.92 -15.39
N PRO A 281 30.26 24.15 -15.09
CA PRO A 281 29.16 24.33 -14.16
C PRO A 281 27.94 23.54 -14.66
N TYR A 282 27.21 22.89 -13.77
CA TYR A 282 26.07 22.05 -14.16
C TYR A 282 24.96 22.90 -14.79
N VAL A 283 24.88 22.89 -16.12
CA VAL A 283 23.78 23.48 -16.88
C VAL A 283 22.69 22.43 -17.01
N MET A 284 21.65 22.55 -16.20
CA MET A 284 20.47 21.69 -16.25
C MET A 284 19.83 21.72 -17.65
N ASP A 285 19.49 20.54 -18.19
CA ASP A 285 18.80 20.42 -19.49
C ASP A 285 17.54 21.31 -19.50
N PRO A 286 17.35 22.19 -20.50
CA PRO A 286 16.17 23.05 -20.61
C PRO A 286 14.82 22.31 -20.55
N ASP A 287 14.76 21.06 -21.02
CA ASP A 287 13.57 20.21 -20.97
C ASP A 287 13.33 19.62 -19.57
N HIS A 288 14.40 19.24 -18.86
CA HIS A 288 14.29 18.86 -17.44
C HIS A 288 13.84 20.09 -16.61
N ARG A 289 14.35 21.28 -16.94
CA ARG A 289 13.94 22.53 -16.31
C ARG A 289 12.48 22.91 -16.62
N LEU A 290 12.00 22.62 -17.85
CA LEU A 290 10.62 22.81 -18.27
C LEU A 290 9.65 21.97 -17.42
N LEU A 291 9.98 20.69 -17.18
CA LEU A 291 9.18 19.78 -16.34
C LEU A 291 9.01 20.31 -14.91
N LEU A 292 10.11 20.71 -14.25
CA LEU A 292 10.04 21.27 -12.90
C LEU A 292 9.25 22.59 -12.86
N ARG A 293 9.47 23.47 -13.85
CA ARG A 293 8.77 24.76 -13.93
C ARG A 293 7.25 24.58 -14.07
N ASN A 294 6.82 23.70 -14.96
CA ASN A 294 5.40 23.52 -15.28
C ASN A 294 4.66 22.68 -14.22
N THR A 295 5.37 21.84 -13.45
CA THR A 295 4.79 21.12 -12.30
C THR A 295 4.72 21.96 -11.02
N LYS A 296 5.55 23.01 -10.88
CA LYS A 296 5.59 23.89 -9.68
C LYS A 296 4.22 24.45 -9.24
N PRO A 297 3.31 24.92 -10.14
CA PRO A 297 1.99 25.41 -9.74
C PRO A 297 1.09 24.33 -9.15
N LEU A 298 1.26 23.06 -9.56
CA LEU A 298 0.44 21.94 -9.15
C LEU A 298 0.63 21.57 -7.66
N LEU A 299 1.70 22.06 -7.01
CA LEU A 299 1.86 22.04 -5.54
C LEU A 299 0.77 22.85 -4.81
N GLN A 300 0.04 23.73 -5.50
CA GLN A 300 -1.11 24.48 -4.96
C GLN A 300 -2.47 23.80 -5.23
N SER A 301 -2.50 22.67 -5.96
CA SER A 301 -3.75 21.97 -6.31
C SER A 301 -4.57 21.53 -5.09
N ARG A 302 -5.88 21.34 -5.30
CA ARG A 302 -6.82 20.89 -4.27
C ARG A 302 -6.71 19.38 -4.00
N ASN A 303 -6.42 18.59 -5.04
CA ASN A 303 -6.27 17.15 -4.96
C ASN A 303 -4.92 16.74 -4.36
N ALA A 304 -4.96 16.02 -3.24
CA ALA A 304 -3.77 15.58 -2.53
C ALA A 304 -2.89 14.62 -3.35
N ALA A 305 -3.47 13.81 -4.26
CA ALA A 305 -2.71 12.88 -5.09
C ALA A 305 -1.81 13.62 -6.09
N VAL A 306 -2.30 14.73 -6.68
CA VAL A 306 -1.50 15.60 -7.56
C VAL A 306 -0.34 16.21 -6.78
N VAL A 307 -0.60 16.81 -5.61
CA VAL A 307 0.46 17.40 -4.75
C VAL A 307 1.50 16.35 -4.36
N MET A 308 1.09 15.13 -4.01
CA MET A 308 1.99 14.03 -3.68
C MET A 308 2.85 13.58 -4.87
N ALA A 309 2.26 13.42 -6.05
CA ALA A 309 2.98 13.06 -7.26
C ALA A 309 4.04 14.12 -7.64
N VAL A 310 3.72 15.42 -7.50
CA VAL A 310 4.70 16.50 -7.71
C VAL A 310 5.79 16.49 -6.63
N ALA A 311 5.44 16.21 -5.37
CA ALA A 311 6.43 16.12 -4.28
C ALA A 311 7.40 14.95 -4.48
N GLN A 312 6.90 13.80 -4.94
CA GLN A 312 7.66 12.63 -5.38
C GLN A 312 8.59 12.97 -6.55
N LEU A 313 8.07 13.62 -7.60
CA LEU A 313 8.85 14.08 -8.75
C LEU A 313 9.99 15.02 -8.31
N TYR A 314 9.70 16.04 -7.49
CA TYR A 314 10.71 16.96 -6.97
C TYR A 314 11.74 16.26 -6.09
N PHE A 315 11.35 15.32 -5.23
CA PHE A 315 12.29 14.60 -4.37
C PHE A 315 13.26 13.70 -5.15
N HIS A 316 12.79 13.05 -6.21
CA HIS A 316 13.58 12.11 -7.01
C HIS A 316 14.35 12.76 -8.19
N LEU A 317 13.97 13.96 -8.64
CA LEU A 317 14.56 14.65 -9.79
C LEU A 317 15.23 16.01 -9.51
N ALA A 318 14.73 16.82 -8.57
CA ALA A 318 15.16 18.22 -8.47
C ALA A 318 16.55 18.39 -7.81
N PRO A 319 17.29 19.47 -8.13
CA PRO A 319 18.55 19.81 -7.45
C PRO A 319 18.34 19.97 -5.94
N LYS A 320 19.32 19.58 -5.09
CA LYS A 320 19.16 19.55 -3.63
C LYS A 320 18.57 20.85 -3.05
N ALA A 321 18.95 22.02 -3.58
CA ALA A 321 18.48 23.33 -3.15
C ALA A 321 16.98 23.60 -3.41
N GLU A 322 16.38 23.05 -4.47
CA GLU A 322 14.98 23.36 -4.83
C GLU A 322 13.95 22.44 -4.16
N VAL A 323 14.36 21.29 -3.63
CA VAL A 323 13.44 20.31 -3.02
C VAL A 323 12.67 20.92 -1.85
N GLY A 324 13.25 21.89 -1.12
CA GLY A 324 12.61 22.59 0.00
C GLY A 324 11.26 23.26 -0.33
N VAL A 325 10.99 23.56 -1.60
CA VAL A 325 9.71 24.13 -2.05
C VAL A 325 8.51 23.23 -1.73
N ILE A 326 8.69 21.89 -1.69
CA ILE A 326 7.59 20.94 -1.46
C ILE A 326 7.12 20.92 0.00
N ALA A 327 7.97 21.32 0.95
CA ALA A 327 7.69 21.23 2.39
C ALA A 327 6.40 21.95 2.77
N LYS A 328 6.23 23.19 2.28
CA LYS A 328 5.03 24.02 2.50
C LYS A 328 3.75 23.37 1.95
N ALA A 329 3.86 22.64 0.83
CA ALA A 329 2.74 21.95 0.20
C ALA A 329 2.35 20.68 0.96
N LEU A 330 3.32 19.89 1.42
CA LEU A 330 3.07 18.70 2.24
C LEU A 330 2.48 19.09 3.60
N VAL A 331 3.02 20.12 4.26
CA VAL A 331 2.49 20.67 5.53
C VAL A 331 1.05 21.20 5.36
N ARG A 332 0.69 21.73 4.18
CA ARG A 332 -0.71 22.11 3.87
C ARG A 332 -1.64 20.89 3.87
N LEU A 333 -1.22 19.74 3.34
CA LEU A 333 -2.02 18.50 3.33
C LEU A 333 -2.24 17.90 4.72
N LEU A 334 -1.42 18.26 5.72
CA LEU A 334 -1.63 17.85 7.12
C LEU A 334 -2.91 18.44 7.75
N ARG A 335 -3.59 19.35 7.04
CA ARG A 335 -4.90 19.90 7.40
C ARG A 335 -6.08 19.20 6.70
N SER A 336 -5.81 18.26 5.79
CA SER A 336 -6.81 17.49 5.04
C SER A 336 -7.39 16.33 5.89
N HIS A 337 -8.19 15.44 5.27
CA HIS A 337 -8.77 14.28 5.97
C HIS A 337 -7.72 13.32 6.55
N ARG A 338 -8.07 12.60 7.63
CA ARG A 338 -7.15 11.71 8.39
C ARG A 338 -6.38 10.71 7.52
N SER A 339 -7.05 10.12 6.52
CA SER A 339 -6.41 9.19 5.57
C SER A 339 -5.32 9.86 4.72
N VAL A 340 -5.54 11.11 4.29
CA VAL A 340 -4.52 11.91 3.59
C VAL A 340 -3.37 12.26 4.53
N GLN A 341 -3.67 12.70 5.76
CA GLN A 341 -2.63 13.02 6.75
C GLN A 341 -1.70 11.82 7.01
N TYR A 342 -2.23 10.61 7.12
CA TYR A 342 -1.44 9.38 7.32
C TYR A 342 -0.47 9.13 6.16
N VAL A 343 -0.96 9.10 4.92
CA VAL A 343 -0.11 8.86 3.72
C VAL A 343 0.94 9.96 3.55
N VAL A 344 0.57 11.22 3.79
CA VAL A 344 1.51 12.36 3.71
C VAL A 344 2.59 12.26 4.79
N LEU A 345 2.22 12.01 6.04
CA LEU A 345 3.18 11.89 7.15
C LEU A 345 4.15 10.71 6.96
N GLN A 346 3.67 9.59 6.45
CA GLN A 346 4.52 8.43 6.14
C GLN A 346 5.60 8.75 5.09
N ASN A 347 5.24 9.54 4.07
CA ASN A 347 6.21 10.04 3.09
C ASN A 347 7.15 11.08 3.71
N VAL A 348 6.64 12.02 4.51
CA VAL A 348 7.44 13.04 5.21
C VAL A 348 8.44 12.41 6.20
N ALA A 349 8.08 11.32 6.89
CA ALA A 349 8.98 10.58 7.78
C ALA A 349 10.19 9.99 7.05
N THR A 350 9.99 9.51 5.81
CA THR A 350 11.08 9.00 4.97
C THR A 350 11.91 10.15 4.38
N MET A 351 11.24 11.20 3.87
CA MET A 351 11.91 12.42 3.40
C MET A 351 12.78 13.10 4.47
N SER A 352 12.34 13.08 5.74
CA SER A 352 13.08 13.70 6.85
C SER A 352 14.35 12.94 7.24
N ILE A 353 14.45 11.63 6.97
CA ILE A 353 15.70 10.87 7.15
C ILE A 353 16.76 11.35 6.17
N LYS A 354 16.46 11.34 4.85
CA LYS A 354 17.43 11.79 3.83
C LYS A 354 17.71 13.29 3.84
N ARG A 355 16.77 14.13 4.29
CA ARG A 355 16.83 15.61 4.12
C ARG A 355 16.21 16.38 5.30
N ARG A 356 16.77 16.23 6.52
CA ARG A 356 16.26 16.84 7.77
C ARG A 356 15.86 18.33 7.64
N GLY A 357 16.74 19.18 7.12
CA GLY A 357 16.52 20.63 7.00
C GLY A 357 15.29 21.05 6.18
N MET A 358 14.69 20.16 5.39
CA MET A 358 13.48 20.45 4.59
C MET A 358 12.27 20.86 5.46
N PHE A 359 12.12 20.27 6.65
CA PHE A 359 10.91 20.45 7.48
C PHE A 359 11.16 21.21 8.78
N GLU A 360 12.42 21.55 9.09
CA GLU A 360 12.80 22.29 10.30
C GLU A 360 12.05 23.64 10.49
N PRO A 361 11.84 24.48 9.45
CA PRO A 361 11.02 25.70 9.57
C PRO A 361 9.55 25.45 9.96
N TYR A 362 9.08 24.21 9.82
CA TYR A 362 7.69 23.81 10.03
C TYR A 362 7.47 22.98 11.30
N LEU A 363 8.48 22.82 12.18
CA LEU A 363 8.48 21.94 13.36
C LEU A 363 7.16 21.97 14.17
N LYS A 364 6.64 23.17 14.49
CA LYS A 364 5.37 23.38 15.23
C LYS A 364 4.14 22.74 14.57
N SER A 365 4.18 22.48 13.26
CA SER A 365 3.10 21.82 12.51
C SER A 365 3.00 20.32 12.78
N PHE A 366 4.11 19.71 13.23
CA PHE A 366 4.21 18.30 13.57
C PHE A 366 3.89 18.01 15.05
N TYR A 367 3.65 19.04 15.88
CA TYR A 367 3.25 18.87 17.28
C TYR A 367 1.94 18.08 17.37
N ILE A 368 1.83 17.27 18.43
CA ILE A 368 0.85 16.19 18.53
C ILE A 368 -0.36 16.67 19.34
N ARG A 369 -1.56 16.57 18.76
CA ARG A 369 -2.80 16.93 19.46
C ARG A 369 -3.40 15.69 20.11
N SER A 370 -4.06 15.87 21.26
CA SER A 370 -4.84 14.82 21.92
C SER A 370 -5.89 14.18 21.00
N THR A 371 -6.46 14.97 20.07
CA THR A 371 -7.47 14.57 19.08
C THR A 371 -6.93 13.82 17.86
N ASP A 372 -5.61 13.73 17.68
CA ASP A 372 -4.99 12.98 16.57
C ASP A 372 -5.02 11.46 16.89
N PRO A 373 -5.38 10.58 15.93
CA PRO A 373 -5.39 9.13 16.16
C PRO A 373 -3.95 8.59 16.33
N THR A 374 -3.81 7.49 17.08
CA THR A 374 -2.51 6.91 17.52
C THR A 374 -1.51 6.72 16.38
N GLN A 375 -1.94 6.26 15.20
CA GLN A 375 -1.08 6.09 14.03
C GLN A 375 -0.50 7.42 13.52
N ILE A 376 -1.29 8.51 13.58
CA ILE A 376 -0.84 9.87 13.24
C ILE A 376 0.04 10.45 14.35
N LYS A 377 -0.22 10.13 15.63
CA LYS A 377 0.67 10.52 16.74
C LYS A 377 2.07 9.90 16.55
N ILE A 378 2.15 8.59 16.30
CA ILE A 378 3.41 7.87 16.09
C ILE A 378 4.16 8.41 14.86
N LEU A 379 3.49 8.64 13.73
CA LEU A 379 4.14 9.23 12.55
C LEU A 379 4.67 10.66 12.79
N LYS A 380 3.91 11.51 13.50
CA LYS A 380 4.37 12.85 13.89
C LYS A 380 5.58 12.79 14.82
N LEU A 381 5.56 11.87 15.78
CA LEU A 381 6.65 11.64 16.72
C LEU A 381 7.94 11.20 16.02
N GLU A 382 7.84 10.29 15.06
CA GLU A 382 8.98 9.86 14.23
C GLU A 382 9.57 11.05 13.44
N VAL A 383 8.71 11.88 12.82
CA VAL A 383 9.16 13.11 12.15
C VAL A 383 9.85 14.08 13.13
N LEU A 384 9.28 14.34 14.31
CA LEU A 384 9.91 15.18 15.33
C LEU A 384 11.26 14.62 15.80
N THR A 385 11.40 13.29 15.88
CA THR A 385 12.65 12.62 16.26
C THR A 385 13.72 12.76 15.17
N ASN A 386 13.34 12.63 13.90
CA ASN A 386 14.24 12.78 12.75
C ASN A 386 14.68 14.25 12.54
N LEU A 387 13.89 15.23 13.00
CA LEU A 387 14.18 16.66 12.95
C LEU A 387 14.92 17.19 14.19
N ALA A 388 15.28 16.32 15.14
CA ALA A 388 15.99 16.73 16.35
C ALA A 388 17.45 17.12 16.05
N ASN A 389 17.76 18.40 16.30
CA ASN A 389 19.08 19.03 16.18
C ASN A 389 19.48 19.65 17.54
N GLU A 390 20.77 19.92 17.75
CA GLU A 390 21.26 20.48 19.04
C GLU A 390 20.59 21.80 19.45
N THR A 391 20.13 22.59 18.48
CA THR A 391 19.45 23.88 18.68
C THR A 391 18.00 23.73 19.13
N ASN A 392 17.31 22.69 18.67
CA ASN A 392 15.86 22.54 18.82
C ASN A 392 15.44 21.47 19.86
N ILE A 393 16.34 20.54 20.20
CA ILE A 393 16.10 19.39 21.09
C ILE A 393 15.50 19.76 22.46
N SER A 394 15.87 20.91 23.03
CA SER A 394 15.35 21.40 24.32
C SER A 394 13.85 21.70 24.28
N THR A 395 13.31 22.08 23.12
CA THR A 395 11.87 22.27 22.91
C THR A 395 11.15 20.95 22.63
N ILE A 396 11.76 20.07 21.82
CA ILE A 396 11.21 18.76 21.47
C ILE A 396 11.09 17.86 22.70
N LEU A 397 12.08 17.86 23.60
CA LEU A 397 12.01 17.07 24.84
C LEU A 397 10.95 17.60 25.83
N ARG A 398 10.65 18.90 25.82
CA ARG A 398 9.56 19.49 26.64
C ARG A 398 8.18 19.05 26.13
N GLU A 399 8.02 18.95 24.82
CA GLU A 399 6.84 18.31 24.20
C GLU A 399 6.78 16.82 24.56
N PHE A 400 7.88 16.07 24.42
CA PHE A 400 7.91 14.63 24.73
C PHE A 400 7.61 14.32 26.21
N GLN A 401 8.08 15.15 27.16
CA GLN A 401 7.70 15.08 28.57
C GLN A 401 6.19 15.25 28.81
N THR A 402 5.51 16.02 27.95
CA THR A 402 4.05 16.17 27.97
C THR A 402 3.36 14.95 27.35
N TYR A 403 3.92 14.40 26.26
CA TYR A 403 3.38 13.23 25.56
C TYR A 403 3.41 11.94 26.41
N ILE A 404 4.43 11.76 27.27
CA ILE A 404 4.51 10.66 28.25
C ILE A 404 3.30 10.63 29.21
N ARG A 405 2.67 11.78 29.49
CA ARG A 405 1.51 11.90 30.39
C ARG A 405 0.17 11.57 29.72
N SER A 406 0.18 11.10 28.48
CA SER A 406 -1.04 10.76 27.74
C SER A 406 -1.63 9.40 28.14
N MET A 407 -2.92 9.19 27.82
CA MET A 407 -3.64 7.94 28.13
C MET A 407 -3.32 6.79 27.14
N ASP A 408 -2.62 7.11 26.06
CA ASP A 408 -2.38 6.26 24.88
C ASP A 408 -1.04 5.52 25.08
N LYS A 409 -1.07 4.33 25.70
CA LYS A 409 0.14 3.66 26.19
C LYS A 409 1.12 3.27 25.08
N ASP A 410 0.64 2.89 23.92
CA ASP A 410 1.47 2.57 22.74
C ASP A 410 2.22 3.82 22.25
N PHE A 411 1.54 4.97 22.25
CA PHE A 411 2.15 6.26 21.93
C PHE A 411 3.15 6.72 23.01
N VAL A 412 2.91 6.42 24.29
CA VAL A 412 3.88 6.68 25.37
C VAL A 412 5.12 5.80 25.21
N ALA A 413 4.98 4.51 24.91
CA ALA A 413 6.10 3.61 24.63
C ALA A 413 6.94 4.10 23.42
N ALA A 414 6.28 4.47 22.32
CA ALA A 414 6.95 5.09 21.17
C ALA A 414 7.69 6.38 21.56
N THR A 415 7.11 7.22 22.42
CA THR A 415 7.75 8.46 22.92
C THR A 415 9.02 8.16 23.73
N ILE A 416 9.04 7.06 24.47
CA ILE A 416 10.21 6.62 25.25
C ILE A 416 11.34 6.14 24.33
N GLN A 417 11.05 5.37 23.28
CA GLN A 417 12.06 5.03 22.25
C GLN A 417 12.54 6.28 21.50
N ALA A 418 11.67 7.26 21.21
CA ALA A 418 12.04 8.53 20.58
C ALA A 418 13.06 9.33 21.44
N ILE A 419 12.83 9.43 22.76
CA ILE A 419 13.80 10.00 23.72
C ILE A 419 15.13 9.22 23.67
N GLY A 420 15.07 7.89 23.58
CA GLY A 420 16.25 7.03 23.40
C GLY A 420 17.06 7.34 22.15
N ARG A 421 16.41 7.48 20.99
CA ARG A 421 17.06 7.87 19.73
C ARG A 421 17.69 9.26 19.84
N CYS A 422 16.99 10.24 20.41
CA CYS A 422 17.54 11.58 20.65
C CYS A 422 18.78 11.55 21.56
N ALA A 423 18.77 10.77 22.64
CA ALA A 423 19.92 10.60 23.55
C ALA A 423 21.10 9.84 22.92
N THR A 424 20.84 9.00 21.93
CA THR A 424 21.89 8.36 21.11
C THR A 424 22.53 9.40 20.19
N ASN A 425 21.71 10.09 19.39
CA ASN A 425 22.13 11.02 18.36
C ASN A 425 22.77 12.32 18.89
N ILE A 426 22.31 12.83 20.04
CA ILE A 426 22.75 14.11 20.61
C ILE A 426 23.37 13.88 21.99
N GLY A 427 24.70 13.76 22.03
CA GLY A 427 25.44 13.46 23.26
C GLY A 427 25.19 14.46 24.41
N LYS A 428 25.06 15.76 24.09
CA LYS A 428 24.88 16.86 25.07
C LYS A 428 23.66 16.73 25.99
N VAL A 429 22.66 15.91 25.62
CA VAL A 429 21.41 15.76 26.38
C VAL A 429 21.22 14.33 26.93
N ARG A 430 22.20 13.45 26.70
CA ARG A 430 22.13 12.02 27.05
C ARG A 430 21.88 11.78 28.54
N ASP A 431 22.60 12.47 29.42
CA ASP A 431 22.43 12.35 30.87
C ASP A 431 21.08 12.90 31.36
N THR A 432 20.57 13.97 30.73
CA THR A 432 19.24 14.52 31.05
C THR A 432 18.15 13.51 30.67
N CYS A 433 18.27 12.89 29.49
CA CYS A 433 17.36 11.84 29.04
C CYS A 433 17.47 10.58 29.92
N LEU A 434 18.67 10.12 30.27
CA LEU A 434 18.89 8.97 31.16
C LEU A 434 18.25 9.19 32.54
N ASN A 435 18.50 10.34 33.17
CA ASN A 435 17.89 10.67 34.46
C ASN A 435 16.35 10.77 34.38
N GLY A 436 15.81 11.32 33.29
CA GLY A 436 14.37 11.34 33.03
C GLY A 436 13.77 9.94 32.88
N LEU A 437 14.41 9.06 32.11
CA LEU A 437 14.00 7.65 31.95
C LEU A 437 14.08 6.87 33.27
N VAL A 438 15.09 7.13 34.10
CA VAL A 438 15.21 6.51 35.43
C VAL A 438 14.08 6.94 36.37
N GLN A 439 13.58 8.18 36.26
CA GLN A 439 12.38 8.62 37.00
C GLN A 439 11.10 7.91 36.56
N LEU A 440 10.98 7.53 35.27
CA LEU A 440 9.83 6.75 34.77
C LEU A 440 9.76 5.33 35.35
N LEU A 441 10.87 4.79 35.88
CA LEU A 441 10.90 3.47 36.54
C LEU A 441 10.09 3.43 37.85
N SER A 442 9.73 4.58 38.41
CA SER A 442 8.85 4.69 39.58
C SER A 442 7.37 4.89 39.21
N ASN A 443 7.01 4.85 37.92
CA ASN A 443 5.61 4.85 37.49
C ASN A 443 4.94 3.48 37.75
N ARG A 444 3.61 3.48 37.89
CA ARG A 444 2.79 2.27 38.10
C ARG A 444 2.45 1.53 36.79
N ASP A 445 2.60 2.19 35.64
CA ASP A 445 2.28 1.59 34.34
C ASP A 445 3.37 0.62 33.88
N GLU A 446 3.06 -0.68 33.85
CA GLU A 446 4.02 -1.74 33.50
C GLU A 446 4.69 -1.55 32.13
N LEU A 447 3.92 -1.21 31.10
CA LEU A 447 4.44 -0.97 29.74
C LEU A 447 5.44 0.20 29.70
N VAL A 448 5.20 1.25 30.50
CA VAL A 448 6.07 2.43 30.60
C VAL A 448 7.39 2.07 31.26
N VAL A 449 7.35 1.26 32.32
CA VAL A 449 8.56 0.77 33.02
C VAL A 449 9.35 -0.19 32.13
N ALA A 450 8.68 -1.12 31.44
CA ALA A 450 9.32 -2.05 30.51
C ALA A 450 10.11 -1.32 29.42
N GLU A 451 9.46 -0.38 28.73
CA GLU A 451 10.09 0.32 27.61
C GLU A 451 11.19 1.28 28.08
N SER A 452 11.02 1.91 29.25
CA SER A 452 12.06 2.74 29.86
C SER A 452 13.31 1.92 30.20
N VAL A 453 13.17 0.71 30.77
CA VAL A 453 14.32 -0.17 31.02
C VAL A 453 14.98 -0.63 29.72
N VAL A 454 14.21 -0.96 28.68
CA VAL A 454 14.76 -1.35 27.37
C VAL A 454 15.57 -0.22 26.76
N VAL A 455 15.10 1.03 26.82
CA VAL A 455 15.84 2.20 26.32
C VAL A 455 17.09 2.48 27.16
N ILE A 456 16.99 2.48 28.50
CA ILE A 456 18.13 2.65 29.40
C ILE A 456 19.20 1.59 29.10
N LYS A 457 18.81 0.33 28.95
CA LYS A 457 19.73 -0.77 28.60
C LYS A 457 20.49 -0.49 27.30
N LYS A 458 19.80 -0.10 26.22
CA LYS A 458 20.43 0.24 24.93
C LYS A 458 21.42 1.41 25.08
N LEU A 459 21.04 2.48 25.80
CA LEU A 459 21.90 3.64 26.03
C LEU A 459 23.15 3.30 26.87
N LEU A 460 22.99 2.53 27.95
CA LEU A 460 24.12 2.09 28.79
C LEU A 460 25.11 1.19 28.03
N GLN A 461 24.64 0.39 27.07
CA GLN A 461 25.50 -0.41 26.20
C GLN A 461 26.39 0.43 25.28
N MET A 462 26.02 1.68 24.97
CA MET A 462 26.84 2.60 24.16
C MET A 462 28.00 3.22 24.96
N GLN A 463 27.88 3.35 26.28
CA GLN A 463 28.90 3.97 27.16
C GLN A 463 29.04 3.21 28.49
N PRO A 464 29.78 2.08 28.51
CA PRO A 464 29.83 1.18 29.67
C PRO A 464 30.52 1.76 30.92
N ALA A 465 31.36 2.80 30.78
CA ALA A 465 32.30 3.23 31.82
C ALA A 465 31.77 4.29 32.81
N GLN A 466 30.68 5.01 32.51
CA GLN A 466 30.36 6.28 33.18
C GLN A 466 29.14 6.24 34.13
N HIS A 467 28.33 5.19 34.12
CA HIS A 467 26.98 5.22 34.70
C HIS A 467 26.76 4.28 35.90
N SER A 468 27.79 4.04 36.72
CA SER A 468 27.71 3.10 37.85
C SER A 468 26.61 3.45 38.87
N GLU A 469 26.32 4.73 39.11
CA GLU A 469 25.22 5.17 39.99
C GLU A 469 23.83 4.83 39.46
N ILE A 470 23.61 4.90 38.14
CA ILE A 470 22.34 4.50 37.51
C ILE A 470 22.11 3.00 37.73
N ILE A 471 23.15 2.18 37.57
CA ILE A 471 23.05 0.72 37.77
C ILE A 471 22.79 0.41 39.26
N LYS A 472 23.44 1.12 40.20
CA LYS A 472 23.14 1.02 41.64
C LYS A 472 21.69 1.43 41.98
N HIS A 473 21.13 2.41 41.28
CA HIS A 473 19.73 2.83 41.46
C HIS A 473 18.75 1.80 40.91
N MET A 474 18.95 1.32 39.67
CA MET A 474 18.13 0.25 39.07
C MET A 474 18.16 -1.03 39.92
N ALA A 475 19.33 -1.41 40.45
CA ALA A 475 19.47 -2.58 41.30
C ALA A 475 18.62 -2.50 42.59
N LYS A 476 18.41 -1.30 43.16
CA LYS A 476 17.50 -1.08 44.30
C LYS A 476 16.02 -1.19 43.90
N LEU A 477 15.66 -0.81 42.67
CA LEU A 477 14.28 -0.87 42.18
C LEU A 477 13.83 -2.26 41.71
N THR A 478 14.76 -3.22 41.55
CA THR A 478 14.48 -4.60 41.11
C THR A 478 13.35 -5.30 41.89
N ASP A 479 13.20 -4.99 43.18
CA ASP A 479 12.19 -5.57 44.07
C ASP A 479 10.77 -5.04 43.79
N ASN A 480 10.65 -3.81 43.27
CA ASN A 480 9.37 -3.12 43.04
C ASN A 480 8.83 -3.35 41.63
N ILE A 481 9.72 -3.60 40.67
CA ILE A 481 9.38 -3.78 39.26
C ILE A 481 8.92 -5.23 39.07
N GLN A 482 7.63 -5.45 38.85
CA GLN A 482 7.09 -6.80 38.62
C GLN A 482 7.34 -7.29 37.18
N VAL A 483 7.43 -6.37 36.21
CA VAL A 483 7.39 -6.68 34.78
C VAL A 483 8.57 -7.56 34.31
N PRO A 484 8.31 -8.79 33.81
CA PRO A 484 9.34 -9.76 33.45
C PRO A 484 10.46 -9.23 32.54
N MET A 485 10.12 -8.56 31.43
CA MET A 485 11.11 -8.04 30.46
C MET A 485 12.00 -6.93 31.06
N ALA A 486 11.45 -6.13 31.99
CA ALA A 486 12.19 -5.12 32.73
C ALA A 486 13.17 -5.77 33.71
N ARG A 487 12.70 -6.73 34.52
CA ARG A 487 13.52 -7.47 35.48
C ARG A 487 14.66 -8.22 34.81
N ALA A 488 14.36 -8.96 33.73
CA ALA A 488 15.36 -9.65 32.92
C ALA A 488 16.43 -8.67 32.37
N SER A 489 16.02 -7.48 31.92
CA SER A 489 16.94 -6.45 31.42
C SER A 489 17.81 -5.79 32.51
N ILE A 490 17.28 -5.60 33.72
CA ILE A 490 18.04 -5.13 34.89
C ILE A 490 19.06 -6.18 35.34
N LEU A 491 18.66 -7.45 35.44
CA LEU A 491 19.55 -8.56 35.78
C LEU A 491 20.67 -8.73 34.75
N TRP A 492 20.34 -8.55 33.46
CA TRP A 492 21.33 -8.53 32.38
C TRP A 492 22.35 -7.40 32.57
N LEU A 493 21.90 -6.17 32.86
CA LEU A 493 22.78 -5.01 33.09
C LEU A 493 23.70 -5.22 34.30
N ILE A 494 23.16 -5.72 35.41
CA ILE A 494 23.93 -6.03 36.63
C ILE A 494 24.94 -7.17 36.37
N GLY A 495 24.61 -8.11 35.50
CA GLY A 495 25.51 -9.19 35.08
C GLY A 495 26.62 -8.72 34.15
N GLU A 496 26.33 -7.87 33.15
CA GLU A 496 27.34 -7.29 32.25
C GLU A 496 28.29 -6.36 33.02
N TYR A 497 27.77 -5.53 33.92
CA TYR A 497 28.56 -4.55 34.69
C TYR A 497 28.86 -4.99 36.14
N CYS A 498 28.95 -6.30 36.40
CA CYS A 498 29.15 -6.84 37.75
C CYS A 498 30.43 -6.34 38.44
N GLU A 499 31.47 -6.01 37.68
CA GLU A 499 32.73 -5.42 38.16
C GLU A 499 32.55 -4.01 38.76
N HIS A 500 31.58 -3.24 38.25
CA HIS A 500 31.26 -1.88 38.73
C HIS A 500 30.35 -1.89 39.98
N VAL A 501 29.73 -3.04 40.30
CA VAL A 501 28.77 -3.15 41.41
C VAL A 501 28.98 -4.42 42.26
N PRO A 502 30.23 -4.73 42.70
CA PRO A 502 30.61 -6.05 43.21
C PRO A 502 29.93 -6.42 44.54
N LYS A 503 29.42 -5.45 45.30
CA LYS A 503 28.67 -5.67 46.55
C LYS A 503 27.18 -5.94 46.32
N ILE A 504 26.54 -5.28 45.35
CA ILE A 504 25.08 -5.35 45.17
C ILE A 504 24.70 -6.53 44.26
N ALA A 505 25.53 -6.89 43.27
CA ALA A 505 25.21 -7.97 42.34
C ALA A 505 25.03 -9.36 43.02
N PRO A 506 25.86 -9.78 44.00
CA PRO A 506 25.60 -10.99 44.79
C PRO A 506 24.32 -10.92 45.63
N ASP A 507 23.96 -9.73 46.12
CA ASP A 507 22.74 -9.50 46.90
C ASP A 507 21.47 -9.56 46.05
N VAL A 508 21.51 -9.05 44.82
CA VAL A 508 20.41 -9.21 43.84
C VAL A 508 20.26 -10.67 43.44
N LEU A 509 21.37 -11.39 43.18
CA LEU A 509 21.32 -12.84 42.95
C LEU A 509 20.71 -13.58 44.16
N ARG A 510 21.09 -13.22 45.38
CA ARG A 510 20.54 -13.78 46.63
C ARG A 510 19.04 -13.54 46.80
N LYS A 511 18.49 -12.43 46.29
CA LYS A 511 17.03 -12.19 46.25
C LYS A 511 16.36 -13.03 45.18
N MET A 512 16.81 -12.96 43.93
CA MET A 512 16.19 -13.69 42.81
C MET A 512 16.27 -15.21 43.00
N ALA A 513 17.30 -15.72 43.67
CA ALA A 513 17.41 -17.13 44.02
C ALA A 513 16.27 -17.62 44.96
N LYS A 514 15.64 -16.73 45.74
CA LYS A 514 14.49 -17.08 46.59
C LYS A 514 13.17 -17.14 45.82
N SER A 515 12.99 -16.28 44.82
CA SER A 515 11.77 -16.20 44.02
C SER A 515 11.82 -17.04 42.74
N PHE A 516 12.99 -17.58 42.37
CA PHE A 516 13.30 -18.24 41.08
C PHE A 516 12.22 -19.17 40.52
N THR A 517 11.57 -19.98 41.36
CA THR A 517 10.50 -20.92 40.95
C THR A 517 9.22 -20.23 40.48
N ASN A 518 9.02 -18.98 40.90
CA ASN A 518 7.82 -18.16 40.67
C ASN A 518 8.13 -17.01 39.69
N GLU A 519 9.32 -17.00 39.09
CA GLU A 519 9.72 -16.03 38.06
C GLU A 519 9.32 -16.51 36.67
N GLU A 520 9.10 -15.58 35.75
CA GLU A 520 8.95 -15.91 34.33
C GLU A 520 10.25 -16.44 33.70
N ASP A 521 10.11 -17.26 32.66
CA ASP A 521 11.24 -17.97 32.04
C ASP A 521 12.33 -17.03 31.50
N ILE A 522 11.94 -15.89 30.93
CA ILE A 522 12.90 -14.86 30.48
C ILE A 522 13.69 -14.23 31.64
N VAL A 523 13.15 -14.24 32.86
CA VAL A 523 13.83 -13.77 34.08
C VAL A 523 14.75 -14.87 34.60
N LYS A 524 14.25 -16.11 34.75
CA LYS A 524 15.04 -17.29 35.16
C LYS A 524 16.32 -17.43 34.33
N LEU A 525 16.21 -17.30 33.00
CA LEU A 525 17.35 -17.35 32.08
C LEU A 525 18.42 -16.28 32.38
N GLN A 526 18.02 -15.06 32.75
CA GLN A 526 18.98 -14.01 33.13
C GLN A 526 19.52 -14.17 34.56
N VAL A 527 18.76 -14.79 35.49
CA VAL A 527 19.28 -15.16 36.81
C VAL A 527 20.41 -16.21 36.68
N ILE A 528 20.25 -17.20 35.80
CA ILE A 528 21.30 -18.20 35.53
C ILE A 528 22.53 -17.53 34.89
N ASN A 529 22.35 -16.63 33.91
CA ASN A 529 23.45 -15.86 33.31
C ASN A 529 24.17 -14.95 34.33
N LEU A 530 23.42 -14.31 35.24
CA LEU A 530 23.98 -13.49 36.32
C LEU A 530 24.82 -14.34 37.29
N ALA A 531 24.31 -15.51 37.68
CA ALA A 531 25.02 -16.46 38.53
C ALA A 531 26.31 -16.97 37.87
N ALA A 532 26.24 -17.35 36.59
CA ALA A 532 27.37 -17.78 35.78
C ALA A 532 28.51 -16.74 35.76
N LYS A 533 28.19 -15.48 35.48
CA LYS A 533 29.18 -14.39 35.48
C LYS A 533 29.74 -14.09 36.87
N LEU A 534 28.88 -14.02 37.88
CA LEU A 534 29.30 -13.76 39.27
C LEU A 534 30.18 -14.89 39.83
N TYR A 535 30.04 -16.13 39.36
CA TYR A 535 30.96 -17.22 39.68
C TYR A 535 32.37 -16.97 39.12
N LEU A 536 32.45 -16.47 37.88
CA LEU A 536 33.71 -16.23 37.17
C LEU A 536 34.46 -14.97 37.65
N THR A 537 33.75 -13.98 38.20
CA THR A 537 34.33 -12.74 38.75
C THR A 537 34.52 -12.78 40.28
N ASN A 538 33.50 -13.16 41.06
CA ASN A 538 33.53 -13.15 42.53
C ASN A 538 33.14 -14.51 43.15
N SER A 539 33.85 -15.57 42.75
CA SER A 539 33.60 -16.96 43.19
C SER A 539 33.51 -17.11 44.72
N LYS A 540 34.29 -16.34 45.50
CA LYS A 540 34.33 -16.41 46.97
C LYS A 540 32.96 -16.19 47.63
N GLN A 541 32.11 -15.34 47.07
CA GLN A 541 30.77 -15.03 47.61
C GLN A 541 29.64 -15.68 46.79
N SER A 542 29.81 -15.86 45.48
CA SER A 542 28.75 -16.33 44.59
C SER A 542 28.65 -17.85 44.43
N LYS A 543 29.69 -18.62 44.77
CA LYS A 543 29.78 -20.08 44.50
C LYS A 543 28.56 -20.87 45.02
N LEU A 544 28.19 -20.67 46.29
CA LEU A 544 27.06 -21.36 46.92
C LEU A 544 25.71 -20.95 46.30
N LEU A 545 25.49 -19.65 46.11
CA LEU A 545 24.27 -19.12 45.48
C LEU A 545 24.10 -19.65 44.04
N THR A 546 25.20 -19.71 43.28
CA THR A 546 25.21 -20.21 41.90
C THR A 546 24.91 -21.71 41.86
N GLN A 547 25.49 -22.51 42.76
CA GLN A 547 25.18 -23.93 42.87
C GLN A 547 23.71 -24.19 43.25
N TYR A 548 23.14 -23.37 44.14
CA TYR A 548 21.72 -23.44 44.49
C TYR A 548 20.80 -23.12 43.30
N VAL A 549 21.03 -22.00 42.59
CA VAL A 549 20.25 -21.63 41.39
C VAL A 549 20.35 -22.68 40.28
N LEU A 550 21.55 -23.21 40.01
CA LEU A 550 21.74 -24.26 39.00
C LEU A 550 21.08 -25.59 39.42
N ASN A 551 20.96 -25.88 40.71
CA ASN A 551 20.25 -27.06 41.22
C ASN A 551 18.72 -26.89 41.12
N LEU A 552 18.17 -25.69 41.34
CA LEU A 552 16.76 -25.40 41.08
C LEU A 552 16.45 -25.54 39.58
N ALA A 553 17.21 -24.84 38.74
CA ALA A 553 17.01 -24.83 37.29
C ALA A 553 17.16 -26.21 36.61
N LYS A 554 17.90 -27.15 37.20
CA LYS A 554 18.00 -28.56 36.74
C LYS A 554 16.64 -29.27 36.68
N TYR A 555 15.69 -28.86 37.52
CA TYR A 555 14.36 -29.45 37.68
C TYR A 555 13.21 -28.48 37.30
N ASP A 556 13.51 -27.41 36.56
CA ASP A 556 12.48 -26.50 36.04
C ASP A 556 11.52 -27.22 35.07
N GLN A 557 10.34 -26.65 34.82
CA GLN A 557 9.40 -27.21 33.85
C GLN A 557 9.89 -26.97 32.42
N ASN A 558 10.44 -25.79 32.12
CA ASN A 558 10.95 -25.47 30.79
C ASN A 558 12.21 -26.30 30.46
N TYR A 559 12.28 -26.85 29.24
CA TYR A 559 13.42 -27.67 28.80
C TYR A 559 14.67 -26.84 28.48
N ASP A 560 14.54 -25.67 27.85
CA ASP A 560 15.65 -24.77 27.52
C ASP A 560 16.36 -24.27 28.79
N ILE A 561 15.59 -23.97 29.84
CA ILE A 561 16.13 -23.61 31.16
C ILE A 561 16.90 -24.77 31.78
N ARG A 562 16.35 -25.99 31.74
CA ARG A 562 17.01 -27.20 32.24
C ARG A 562 18.32 -27.49 31.50
N ASP A 563 18.33 -27.39 30.18
CA ASP A 563 19.50 -27.70 29.37
C ASP A 563 20.57 -26.61 29.40
N ARG A 564 20.19 -25.32 29.41
CA ARG A 564 21.13 -24.24 29.70
C ARG A 564 21.73 -24.37 31.11
N ALA A 565 20.93 -24.73 32.11
CA ALA A 565 21.46 -24.96 33.46
C ALA A 565 22.47 -26.12 33.49
N ARG A 566 22.22 -27.23 32.78
CA ARG A 566 23.17 -28.35 32.63
C ARG A 566 24.46 -27.92 31.93
N PHE A 567 24.33 -27.23 30.80
CA PHE A 567 25.45 -26.72 29.99
C PHE A 567 26.33 -25.72 30.75
N ILE A 568 25.71 -24.71 31.38
CA ILE A 568 26.39 -23.69 32.18
C ILE A 568 27.06 -24.32 33.42
N ARG A 569 26.40 -25.30 34.07
CA ARG A 569 27.00 -26.05 35.19
C ARG A 569 28.25 -26.81 34.75
N GLN A 570 28.21 -27.49 33.62
CA GLN A 570 29.35 -28.26 33.09
C GLN A 570 30.51 -27.36 32.61
N LEU A 571 30.22 -26.14 32.14
CA LEU A 571 31.23 -25.14 31.76
C LEU A 571 31.94 -24.48 32.95
N ILE A 572 31.22 -24.24 34.06
CA ILE A 572 31.68 -23.33 35.13
C ILE A 572 32.02 -24.06 36.44
N VAL A 573 31.30 -25.13 36.79
CA VAL A 573 31.55 -25.86 38.05
C VAL A 573 32.65 -26.90 37.84
N PRO A 574 33.83 -26.78 38.51
CA PRO A 574 34.89 -27.76 38.37
C PRO A 574 34.40 -29.15 38.81
N THR A 575 34.50 -30.09 37.88
CA THR A 575 34.21 -31.52 38.06
C THR A 575 35.42 -32.31 37.57
N GLU A 576 35.67 -33.52 38.07
CA GLU A 576 36.88 -34.30 37.70
C GLU A 576 37.02 -34.54 36.19
N LYS A 577 35.89 -34.54 35.45
CA LYS A 577 35.83 -34.58 33.97
C LYS A 577 35.58 -33.19 33.36
N SER A 578 36.32 -32.17 33.80
CA SER A 578 36.21 -30.80 33.27
C SER A 578 36.78 -30.71 31.84
N GLY A 579 35.89 -30.56 30.86
CA GLY A 579 36.28 -30.45 29.45
C GLY A 579 37.09 -29.18 29.14
N ALA A 580 37.85 -29.21 28.03
CA ALA A 580 38.76 -28.13 27.62
C ALA A 580 38.10 -26.74 27.53
N LEU A 581 36.79 -26.69 27.27
CA LEU A 581 35.99 -25.46 27.18
C LEU A 581 35.95 -24.64 28.50
N ASN A 582 36.16 -25.25 29.67
CA ASN A 582 36.19 -24.53 30.95
C ASN A 582 37.30 -23.45 30.95
N LYS A 583 38.46 -23.73 30.33
CA LYS A 583 39.55 -22.75 30.11
C LYS A 583 39.10 -21.49 29.36
N TYR A 584 38.05 -21.59 28.56
CA TYR A 584 37.47 -20.49 27.77
C TYR A 584 36.22 -19.87 28.40
N ALA A 585 35.70 -20.39 29.52
CA ALA A 585 34.45 -19.91 30.13
C ALA A 585 34.48 -18.40 30.42
N LYS A 586 35.60 -17.86 30.92
CA LYS A 586 35.76 -16.39 31.09
C LYS A 586 35.62 -15.63 29.77
N LYS A 587 36.24 -16.10 28.68
CA LYS A 587 36.12 -15.47 27.36
C LYS A 587 34.71 -15.60 26.79
N LEU A 588 33.99 -16.71 27.06
CA LEU A 588 32.64 -16.95 26.57
C LEU A 588 31.58 -16.07 27.27
N PHE A 589 31.61 -16.03 28.61
CA PHE A 589 30.58 -15.32 29.40
C PHE A 589 30.87 -13.83 29.61
N LEU A 590 32.12 -13.38 29.43
CA LEU A 590 32.55 -11.98 29.57
C LEU A 590 33.00 -11.35 28.23
N ALA A 591 32.67 -11.96 27.08
CA ALA A 591 32.84 -11.32 25.78
C ALA A 591 32.01 -10.03 25.69
N GLN A 592 32.65 -8.94 25.28
CA GLN A 592 31.95 -7.69 24.96
C GLN A 592 30.96 -7.95 23.82
N LYS A 593 29.71 -7.49 23.98
CA LYS A 593 28.67 -7.60 22.96
C LYS A 593 28.56 -6.26 22.21
N PRO A 594 28.36 -6.28 20.88
CA PRO A 594 28.16 -5.07 20.12
C PRO A 594 26.94 -4.30 20.64
N ALA A 595 27.06 -2.98 20.74
CA ALA A 595 25.97 -2.14 21.22
C ALA A 595 24.81 -2.10 20.19
N PRO A 596 23.55 -2.15 20.65
CA PRO A 596 22.40 -2.17 19.76
C PRO A 596 22.14 -0.77 19.16
N ILE A 597 22.15 -0.67 17.84
CA ILE A 597 21.93 0.60 17.13
C ILE A 597 20.44 1.01 17.24
N LEU A 598 20.19 2.24 17.69
CA LEU A 598 18.85 2.79 17.92
C LEU A 598 18.29 3.47 16.65
N GLU A 599 17.98 2.67 15.63
CA GLU A 599 17.58 3.18 14.32
C GLU A 599 16.08 3.52 14.18
N SER A 600 15.74 4.29 13.14
CA SER A 600 14.36 4.60 12.75
C SER A 600 13.70 3.39 12.06
N SER A 601 12.42 3.15 12.34
CA SER A 601 11.61 2.13 11.64
C SER A 601 11.23 2.52 10.20
N PHE A 602 11.79 3.63 9.71
CA PHE A 602 11.61 4.15 8.35
C PHE A 602 12.90 4.15 7.53
N LYS A 603 14.05 3.76 8.09
CA LYS A 603 15.35 3.73 7.39
C LYS A 603 15.30 2.91 6.10
N ASP A 604 14.82 1.67 6.18
CA ASP A 604 14.86 0.72 5.05
C ASP A 604 13.74 0.99 4.02
N ARG A 605 12.83 1.95 4.27
CA ARG A 605 11.77 2.34 3.32
C ARG A 605 12.31 3.12 2.13
N ASP A 606 13.56 3.57 2.22
CA ASP A 606 14.29 4.34 1.22
C ASP A 606 14.55 3.61 -0.11
N HIS A 607 14.35 2.29 -0.15
CA HIS A 607 14.38 1.45 -1.35
C HIS A 607 13.09 1.55 -2.20
N PHE A 608 11.98 2.02 -1.63
CA PHE A 608 10.71 2.16 -2.34
C PHE A 608 10.48 3.59 -2.83
N GLN A 609 9.93 3.71 -4.04
CA GLN A 609 9.54 5.01 -4.61
C GLN A 609 8.49 5.66 -3.70
N LEU A 610 8.74 6.91 -3.30
CA LEU A 610 7.81 7.67 -2.46
C LEU A 610 6.43 7.77 -3.13
N GLY A 611 5.38 7.80 -2.33
CA GLY A 611 3.99 7.81 -2.80
C GLY A 611 3.43 6.45 -3.25
N SER A 612 4.28 5.44 -3.47
CA SER A 612 3.84 4.10 -3.87
C SER A 612 3.18 3.30 -2.75
N LEU A 613 2.35 2.32 -3.10
CA LEU A 613 1.80 1.35 -2.14
C LEU A 613 2.91 0.54 -1.46
N SER A 614 4.04 0.30 -2.15
CA SER A 614 5.17 -0.45 -1.60
C SER A 614 5.90 0.32 -0.51
N HIS A 615 6.06 1.63 -0.69
CA HIS A 615 6.52 2.54 0.36
C HIS A 615 5.52 2.63 1.53
N LEU A 616 4.22 2.54 1.24
CA LEU A 616 3.17 2.52 2.27
C LEU A 616 3.21 1.24 3.14
N LEU A 617 3.51 0.09 2.54
CA LEU A 617 3.54 -1.21 3.23
C LEU A 617 4.94 -1.63 3.73
N ASN A 618 6.01 -0.97 3.27
CA ASN A 618 7.40 -1.43 3.36
C ASN A 618 7.61 -2.83 2.74
N ALA A 619 6.91 -3.13 1.64
CA ALA A 619 6.95 -4.41 0.94
C ALA A 619 6.64 -4.23 -0.55
N LYS A 620 7.36 -4.94 -1.43
CA LYS A 620 7.23 -4.84 -2.89
C LYS A 620 5.86 -5.33 -3.36
N ALA A 621 4.96 -4.41 -3.74
CA ALA A 621 3.57 -4.70 -4.10
C ALA A 621 3.47 -5.36 -5.50
N VAL A 622 2.35 -6.03 -5.78
CA VAL A 622 2.12 -6.65 -7.09
C VAL A 622 2.11 -5.55 -8.17
N GLY A 623 2.90 -5.74 -9.23
CA GLY A 623 3.09 -4.73 -10.27
C GLY A 623 4.01 -3.56 -9.90
N TYR A 624 4.61 -3.53 -8.71
CA TYR A 624 5.58 -2.48 -8.37
C TYR A 624 6.88 -2.64 -9.18
N GLN A 625 7.09 -1.68 -10.07
CA GLN A 625 8.36 -1.46 -10.76
C GLN A 625 9.18 -0.44 -9.96
N GLU A 626 10.46 -0.75 -9.69
CA GLU A 626 11.40 0.25 -9.14
C GLU A 626 11.50 1.49 -10.05
N LEU A 627 11.95 2.62 -9.48
CA LEU A 627 12.27 3.81 -10.26
C LEU A 627 13.67 3.61 -10.88
N PRO A 628 13.86 3.79 -12.21
CA PRO A 628 15.17 3.61 -12.82
C PRO A 628 16.25 4.52 -12.23
N ASP A 629 17.47 4.02 -12.21
CA ASP A 629 18.66 4.82 -11.96
C ASP A 629 18.93 5.79 -13.12
N TRP A 630 19.82 6.75 -12.85
CA TRP A 630 20.19 7.78 -13.82
C TRP A 630 21.17 7.21 -14.87
N PRO A 631 21.07 7.59 -16.15
CA PRO A 631 22.07 7.24 -17.14
C PRO A 631 23.39 7.99 -16.91
N ASP A 632 24.50 7.36 -17.28
CA ASP A 632 25.83 7.98 -17.28
C ASP A 632 25.99 9.00 -18.42
N GLU A 633 25.39 8.71 -19.59
CA GLU A 633 25.34 9.61 -20.74
C GLU A 633 23.89 9.93 -21.13
N ALA A 634 23.56 11.22 -21.30
CA ALA A 634 22.23 11.64 -21.72
C ALA A 634 22.07 11.57 -23.26
N PRO A 635 20.98 10.97 -23.77
CA PRO A 635 20.66 11.00 -25.20
C PRO A 635 20.51 12.42 -25.75
N ASP A 636 20.85 12.62 -27.03
CA ASP A 636 20.83 13.93 -27.69
C ASP A 636 19.49 14.67 -27.49
N PRO A 637 19.49 15.89 -26.91
CA PRO A 637 18.28 16.72 -26.77
C PRO A 637 17.52 16.95 -28.09
N SER A 638 18.19 16.80 -29.24
CA SER A 638 17.59 16.85 -30.57
C SER A 638 16.53 15.79 -30.83
N VAL A 639 16.53 14.66 -30.10
CA VAL A 639 15.46 13.64 -30.19
C VAL A 639 14.10 14.22 -29.74
N ARG A 640 14.09 15.31 -28.95
CA ARG A 640 12.89 16.05 -28.56
C ARG A 640 12.55 17.22 -29.50
N ASN A 641 13.43 17.55 -30.46
CA ASN A 641 13.29 18.65 -31.44
C ASN A 641 12.54 18.21 -32.72
N VAL A 642 11.36 17.59 -32.58
CA VAL A 642 10.60 17.11 -33.74
C VAL A 642 9.72 18.21 -34.35
N GLU A 643 10.02 18.63 -35.58
CA GLU A 643 9.16 19.53 -36.34
C GLU A 643 7.76 18.92 -36.58
N VAL A 644 6.72 19.58 -36.07
CA VAL A 644 5.33 19.17 -36.29
C VAL A 644 4.93 19.50 -37.73
N LYS A 645 5.16 18.54 -38.65
CA LYS A 645 4.70 18.58 -40.05
C LYS A 645 3.18 18.81 -40.13
N ARG A 646 2.75 20.08 -40.22
CA ARG A 646 1.36 20.47 -40.46
C ARG A 646 0.92 19.85 -41.79
N ARG A 647 0.10 18.79 -41.74
CA ARG A 647 -0.49 18.16 -42.93
C ARG A 647 -1.27 19.20 -43.74
N ARG A 648 -0.67 19.66 -44.85
CA ARG A 648 -1.25 20.63 -45.77
C ARG A 648 -2.42 19.97 -46.50
N TRP A 649 -3.64 20.35 -46.15
CA TRP A 649 -4.85 19.85 -46.83
C TRP A 649 -4.77 20.15 -48.33
N ARG A 650 -4.79 19.10 -49.17
CA ARG A 650 -4.91 19.24 -50.63
C ARG A 650 -6.32 19.71 -50.96
N ARG A 651 -6.50 20.99 -51.30
CA ARG A 651 -7.70 21.45 -52.01
C ARG A 651 -7.64 20.96 -53.45
N GLY A 652 -8.70 20.29 -53.92
CA GLY A 652 -8.78 19.77 -55.29
C GLY A 652 -8.85 20.88 -56.34
N GLN A 653 -8.39 20.59 -57.56
CA GLN A 653 -8.46 21.50 -58.71
C GLN A 653 -9.73 21.29 -59.53
N ARG A 654 -10.41 22.39 -59.89
CA ARG A 654 -11.20 22.65 -61.11
C ARG A 654 -11.89 24.02 -60.92
N GLY A 655 -11.76 25.03 -61.80
CA GLY A 655 -10.85 25.21 -62.94
C GLY A 655 -11.24 26.45 -63.77
N ARG A 656 -10.30 27.04 -64.55
CA ARG A 656 -10.46 28.20 -65.47
C ARG A 656 -10.83 29.55 -64.78
N THR A 657 -10.42 30.75 -65.23
CA THR A 657 -9.51 31.17 -66.32
C THR A 657 -8.81 32.51 -65.97
N ARG A 658 -7.71 32.87 -66.66
CA ARG A 658 -6.95 34.12 -66.48
C ARG A 658 -7.66 35.36 -67.07
N LYS A 659 -7.54 36.52 -66.42
CA LYS A 659 -7.16 37.83 -67.03
C LYS A 659 -6.36 38.65 -66.00
N VAL A 660 -5.34 39.40 -66.47
CA VAL A 660 -4.39 40.23 -65.71
C VAL A 660 -3.88 41.33 -66.69
N PRO A 661 -3.95 42.63 -66.34
CA PRO A 661 -2.76 43.41 -65.91
C PRO A 661 -3.08 44.49 -64.83
N ILE A 662 -2.17 45.40 -64.43
CA ILE A 662 -0.85 45.26 -63.76
C ILE A 662 -0.29 46.68 -63.48
N ARG A 663 0.32 46.89 -62.28
CA ARG A 663 1.18 48.05 -61.88
C ARG A 663 0.49 49.43 -61.77
N GLN A 664 1.06 50.45 -61.11
CA GLN A 664 2.44 50.75 -60.62
C GLN A 664 2.60 50.43 -59.10
N SER A 665 3.75 50.10 -58.47
CA SER A 665 5.19 50.50 -58.57
C SER A 665 5.50 51.84 -57.88
N TRP A 666 6.60 52.08 -57.13
CA TRP A 666 7.93 51.42 -56.87
C TRP A 666 8.23 51.45 -55.33
N GLY A 667 9.31 50.99 -54.66
CA GLY A 667 10.69 50.49 -54.92
C GLY A 667 11.67 51.14 -53.88
N VAL A 668 12.85 50.66 -53.45
CA VAL A 668 13.65 49.40 -53.57
C VAL A 668 14.63 49.34 -52.34
N ARG A 669 14.46 48.46 -51.33
CA ARG A 669 15.17 47.17 -51.06
C ARG A 669 16.72 47.17 -50.93
N ALA A 670 17.23 46.89 -49.71
CA ALA A 670 18.54 46.27 -49.36
C ALA A 670 18.42 45.66 -47.93
N GLY A 671 19.27 44.79 -47.38
CA GLY A 671 20.43 44.02 -47.86
C GLY A 671 21.13 43.29 -46.68
N THR A 672 21.39 41.99 -46.75
CA THR A 672 22.04 41.12 -45.71
C THR A 672 23.58 41.00 -45.96
N PRO A 673 24.44 40.22 -45.23
CA PRO A 673 24.22 39.21 -44.16
C PRO A 673 25.31 39.12 -43.01
N TRP A 674 25.19 38.06 -42.17
CA TRP A 674 26.18 37.20 -41.45
C TRP A 674 27.59 37.62 -40.96
N GLU A 675 27.99 36.90 -39.88
CA GLU A 675 29.35 36.47 -39.44
C GLU A 675 30.35 37.46 -38.80
N GLY A 676 31.20 36.93 -37.91
CA GLY A 676 32.31 37.66 -37.26
C GLY A 676 32.88 36.99 -36.00
N ARG A 677 34.20 36.76 -35.96
CA ARG A 677 34.93 36.14 -34.82
C ARG A 677 35.23 37.18 -33.73
N GLY A 678 35.38 36.74 -32.47
CA GLY A 678 35.80 37.60 -31.34
C GLY A 678 37.29 37.49 -31.00
N VAL A 679 37.76 38.36 -30.09
CA VAL A 679 39.07 38.31 -29.37
C VAL A 679 38.96 39.12 -28.07
N LEU A 680 39.83 38.83 -27.07
CA LEU A 680 39.95 39.48 -25.74
C LEU A 680 40.88 40.73 -25.80
N PRO A 681 41.24 41.51 -24.73
CA PRO A 681 41.07 41.25 -23.27
C PRO A 681 40.84 42.48 -22.31
N ALA A 682 40.76 42.16 -21.00
CA ALA A 682 41.31 42.87 -19.83
C ALA A 682 40.74 44.20 -19.23
N LYS A 683 40.30 44.06 -17.96
CA LYS A 683 40.57 44.91 -16.75
C LYS A 683 40.36 46.45 -16.75
N THR A 684 39.46 46.93 -15.89
CA THR A 684 39.83 47.79 -14.71
C THR A 684 38.77 47.75 -13.59
N LEU A 685 39.15 48.17 -12.37
CA LEU A 685 38.36 48.45 -11.15
C LEU A 685 38.43 50.00 -10.87
N PRO A 686 37.81 50.65 -9.83
CA PRO A 686 37.20 50.12 -8.57
C PRO A 686 35.92 50.79 -7.97
N GLN A 687 35.14 49.98 -7.21
CA GLN A 687 34.46 50.26 -5.91
C GLN A 687 33.50 51.50 -5.71
N PRO A 688 33.14 52.00 -4.48
CA PRO A 688 31.75 51.99 -3.95
C PRO A 688 31.27 53.40 -3.46
N PRO A 689 30.38 53.68 -2.44
CA PRO A 689 29.96 53.01 -1.16
C PRO A 689 28.53 52.39 -1.24
N GLU A 690 27.94 51.64 -0.28
CA GLU A 690 27.60 51.85 1.17
C GLU A 690 26.61 53.03 1.44
N LEU A 691 25.66 53.01 2.40
CA LEU A 691 25.40 52.13 3.57
C LEU A 691 23.90 52.21 4.02
N ALA A 692 23.55 51.50 5.12
CA ALA A 692 22.42 51.68 6.06
C ALA A 692 20.99 51.12 5.76
N SER A 693 20.61 50.14 6.60
CA SER A 693 19.23 49.86 7.11
C SER A 693 18.98 50.76 8.36
N PRO A 694 17.91 50.65 9.21
CA PRO A 694 16.85 49.61 9.35
C PRO A 694 15.42 50.11 9.72
N HIS A 695 14.57 49.17 10.18
CA HIS A 695 13.30 49.29 10.97
C HIS A 695 11.92 49.34 10.27
N SER A 696 11.08 48.37 10.70
CA SER A 696 9.60 48.35 10.74
C SER A 696 9.11 49.04 12.06
N PRO A 697 7.80 49.30 12.34
CA PRO A 697 6.68 48.31 12.29
C PRO A 697 5.25 48.90 11.97
N SER A 698 4.19 48.08 12.17
CA SER A 698 2.79 48.49 12.50
C SER A 698 1.96 49.29 11.46
N GLU A 699 0.62 49.37 11.46
CA GLU A 699 -0.49 48.62 12.12
C GLU A 699 -1.79 48.74 11.25
N GLU A 700 -2.91 48.14 11.70
CA GLU A 700 -4.37 48.44 11.59
C GLU A 700 -4.91 49.67 10.77
N GLU A 701 -6.19 49.84 10.36
CA GLU A 701 -7.43 49.03 10.12
C GLU A 701 -8.48 49.96 9.39
N GLU A 702 -9.60 49.42 8.84
CA GLU A 702 -10.92 50.11 8.56
C GLU A 702 -10.95 51.38 7.61
N GLU A 703 -12.07 51.94 7.08
CA GLU A 703 -13.47 51.52 6.84
C GLU A 703 -14.16 52.22 5.62
N GLU A 704 -15.35 51.73 5.23
CA GLU A 704 -16.59 52.39 4.67
C GLU A 704 -16.67 53.38 3.45
N GLU A 705 -17.71 53.09 2.63
CA GLU A 705 -18.76 53.97 2.03
C GLU A 705 -18.72 54.83 0.71
N ARG A 706 -19.84 54.62 -0.03
CA ARG A 706 -20.77 55.56 -0.73
C ARG A 706 -20.72 55.93 -2.24
N GLU A 707 -21.70 55.32 -2.93
CA GLU A 707 -22.59 55.81 -4.01
C GLU A 707 -22.39 57.17 -4.74
N LYS A 708 -22.75 57.16 -6.05
CA LYS A 708 -23.77 58.07 -6.61
C LYS A 708 -24.53 57.46 -7.82
N LYS A 709 -25.62 58.10 -8.27
CA LYS A 709 -26.77 57.49 -8.99
C LYS A 709 -27.07 58.10 -10.39
N ALA A 710 -28.03 57.47 -11.12
CA ALA A 710 -29.04 58.04 -12.07
C ALA A 710 -28.78 57.92 -13.61
N LYS A 711 -29.77 57.81 -14.54
CA LYS A 711 -31.18 57.28 -14.56
C LYS A 711 -31.83 57.34 -15.98
N LYS A 712 -32.73 56.39 -16.33
CA LYS A 712 -33.86 56.48 -17.34
C LYS A 712 -33.46 56.60 -18.85
N LYS A 713 -34.31 56.34 -19.88
CA LYS A 713 -35.76 55.97 -20.04
C LYS A 713 -36.02 55.19 -21.39
N ALA A 714 -37.24 54.68 -21.62
CA ALA A 714 -37.73 53.97 -22.85
C ALA A 714 -38.64 54.90 -23.76
N PRO A 715 -39.54 54.51 -24.74
CA PRO A 715 -40.35 53.25 -24.92
C PRO A 715 -40.84 52.83 -26.37
N GLN A 716 -41.80 51.85 -26.45
CA GLN A 716 -42.79 51.49 -27.54
C GLN A 716 -42.33 50.77 -28.84
N GLY A 717 -43.11 49.90 -29.52
CA GLY A 717 -44.40 49.20 -29.21
C GLY A 717 -45.20 48.63 -30.44
N ARG A 718 -46.33 47.89 -30.19
CA ARG A 718 -47.60 47.75 -31.02
C ARG A 718 -47.98 46.44 -31.83
N LYS A 719 -49.04 45.72 -31.37
CA LYS A 719 -50.10 44.89 -32.07
C LYS A 719 -49.72 43.65 -32.95
N GLY A 720 -50.58 42.62 -33.19
CA GLY A 720 -51.92 42.23 -32.65
C GLY A 720 -52.70 41.15 -33.48
N ARG A 721 -53.84 40.61 -32.95
CA ARG A 721 -54.75 39.50 -33.43
C ARG A 721 -54.16 38.05 -33.35
N ALA A 722 -54.85 36.95 -32.95
CA ALA A 722 -56.28 36.48 -32.88
C ALA A 722 -56.80 35.82 -34.20
N GLU A 723 -57.70 34.81 -34.25
CA GLU A 723 -58.85 34.37 -33.39
C GLU A 723 -59.11 32.81 -33.44
N THR A 724 -59.98 32.27 -32.55
CA THR A 724 -60.82 31.00 -32.63
C THR A 724 -60.18 29.60 -32.88
N SER A 725 -60.75 28.44 -32.44
CA SER A 725 -61.87 28.10 -31.51
C SER A 725 -61.77 26.65 -30.96
N SER A 726 -62.63 26.37 -29.97
CA SER A 726 -63.19 25.14 -29.35
C SER A 726 -63.42 23.89 -30.23
N GLU A 727 -63.85 22.70 -29.75
CA GLU A 727 -64.35 22.14 -28.46
C GLU A 727 -63.49 20.91 -28.00
N GLU A 728 -63.59 20.20 -26.85
CA GLU A 728 -64.29 20.27 -25.53
C GLU A 728 -63.36 19.57 -24.44
N ALA A 729 -63.69 18.82 -23.35
CA ALA A 729 -64.89 18.18 -22.77
C ALA A 729 -64.79 17.92 -21.24
N SER A 730 -65.85 17.37 -20.63
CA SER A 730 -66.04 16.95 -19.21
C SER A 730 -65.63 15.48 -18.92
N THR A 731 -65.63 14.89 -17.71
CA THR A 731 -66.24 15.13 -16.36
C THR A 731 -65.17 14.94 -15.24
N SER A 732 -65.25 15.35 -13.96
CA SER A 732 -66.33 15.49 -12.94
C SER A 732 -66.87 14.11 -12.46
N GLU A 733 -67.19 13.77 -11.20
CA GLU A 733 -67.32 14.39 -9.84
C GLU A 733 -67.15 13.25 -8.76
N SER A 734 -67.01 13.40 -7.42
CA SER A 734 -66.79 14.51 -6.44
C SER A 734 -66.50 13.96 -5.00
N SER A 735 -66.36 14.85 -3.99
CA SER A 735 -66.90 14.85 -2.57
C SER A 735 -67.25 13.54 -1.79
N SER A 736 -67.25 13.43 -0.44
CA SER A 736 -66.96 14.32 0.71
C SER A 736 -67.08 13.58 2.07
N SER A 737 -66.55 14.17 3.17
CA SER A 737 -67.01 14.14 4.60
C SER A 737 -67.45 12.82 5.30
N GLY A 738 -67.17 12.55 6.59
CA GLY A 738 -66.48 13.33 7.65
C GLY A 738 -67.04 13.00 9.05
N SER A 739 -66.46 13.57 10.13
CA SER A 739 -66.93 13.58 11.54
C SER A 739 -66.99 12.22 12.30
N ASP A 740 -67.00 12.11 13.65
CA ASP A 740 -66.49 12.91 14.81
C ASP A 740 -66.64 12.01 16.09
N SER A 741 -66.23 12.30 17.34
CA SER A 741 -65.52 13.42 18.00
C SER A 741 -64.85 12.95 19.33
N GLY A 742 -63.95 13.77 19.89
CA GLY A 742 -63.63 13.86 21.34
C GLY A 742 -62.77 12.75 21.99
N SER A 743 -62.08 12.99 23.12
CA SER A 743 -61.73 14.22 23.86
C SER A 743 -60.65 13.86 24.95
N GLU A 744 -60.03 14.72 25.76
CA GLU A 744 -60.11 16.16 26.06
C GLU A 744 -58.70 16.82 26.22
N ALA A 745 -58.67 18.16 26.29
CA ALA A 745 -57.98 19.07 27.25
C ALA A 745 -56.51 18.86 27.74
N GLU A 746 -55.75 19.92 28.09
CA GLU A 746 -56.01 21.37 28.08
C GLU A 746 -54.73 22.20 27.80
N ALA A 747 -54.93 23.44 27.31
CA ALA A 747 -54.12 24.65 27.55
C ALA A 747 -52.59 24.72 27.27
N LYS A 748 -52.01 25.84 26.83
CA LYS A 748 -52.54 27.12 26.26
C LYS A 748 -51.39 27.79 25.47
N GLN A 749 -51.69 28.21 24.22
CA GLN A 749 -51.55 29.59 23.67
C GLN A 749 -50.21 30.37 23.81
N ARG A 750 -49.74 31.26 22.91
CA ARG A 750 -50.19 31.86 21.61
C ARG A 750 -48.94 32.57 20.99
N LYS A 751 -48.84 33.13 19.77
CA LYS A 751 -49.76 33.61 18.70
C LYS A 751 -48.99 33.50 17.33
N VAL A 752 -49.57 32.99 16.23
CA VAL A 752 -50.22 33.73 15.10
C VAL A 752 -49.24 34.54 14.21
N MET A 753 -48.91 34.09 12.97
CA MET A 753 -49.51 34.42 11.63
C MET A 753 -49.30 35.90 11.18
N ARG A 754 -49.13 36.29 9.90
CA ARG A 754 -49.70 35.92 8.57
C ARG A 754 -48.62 36.06 7.46
N ALA A 755 -48.65 35.55 6.22
CA ALA A 755 -49.64 35.01 5.24
C ALA A 755 -49.85 35.92 3.98
N GLY A 756 -49.97 35.31 2.79
CA GLY A 756 -50.11 35.94 1.45
C GLY A 756 -49.06 35.39 0.46
N MET A 757 -49.34 34.50 -0.50
CA MET A 757 -50.27 34.48 -1.67
C MET A 757 -49.69 35.10 -2.96
N GLY A 758 -49.77 34.35 -4.07
CA GLY A 758 -49.40 34.76 -5.44
C GLY A 758 -48.49 33.74 -6.14
N GLY A 759 -48.74 33.43 -7.42
CA GLY A 759 -47.93 32.48 -8.21
C GLY A 759 -48.20 32.50 -9.71
N CYS A 760 -47.37 31.77 -10.48
CA CYS A 760 -47.38 31.62 -11.95
C CYS A 760 -47.06 32.90 -12.76
N THR A 761 -46.38 32.88 -13.92
CA THR A 761 -45.58 31.86 -14.65
C THR A 761 -44.68 32.60 -15.66
N GLY A 762 -43.54 32.02 -16.08
CA GLY A 762 -42.75 32.54 -17.21
C GLY A 762 -41.30 32.07 -17.29
N ILE A 763 -40.90 31.46 -18.41
CA ILE A 763 -39.56 30.87 -18.65
C ILE A 763 -38.84 31.61 -19.79
N PRO A 764 -37.52 31.86 -19.66
CA PRO A 764 -36.59 31.78 -20.78
C PRO A 764 -35.52 30.70 -20.54
N VAL A 765 -35.16 29.94 -21.59
CA VAL A 765 -34.20 28.81 -21.51
C VAL A 765 -32.81 29.20 -22.03
N PRO A 766 -31.75 29.03 -21.21
CA PRO A 766 -30.38 28.78 -21.65
C PRO A 766 -30.01 27.27 -21.52
N PRO A 767 -28.87 26.81 -22.09
CA PRO A 767 -28.75 25.42 -22.56
C PRO A 767 -28.47 24.36 -21.49
N ILE A 768 -28.90 23.13 -21.78
CA ILE A 768 -28.68 21.93 -20.95
C ILE A 768 -27.26 21.39 -21.17
N GLU A 769 -26.39 21.54 -20.18
CA GLU A 769 -25.18 20.71 -20.07
C GLU A 769 -25.49 19.37 -19.39
N LEU A 770 -24.86 18.30 -19.87
CA LEU A 770 -25.13 16.94 -19.42
C LEU A 770 -24.20 16.56 -18.26
N PRO A 771 -24.72 16.13 -17.08
CA PRO A 771 -23.89 15.78 -15.94
C PRO A 771 -23.05 14.52 -16.23
N ILE A 772 -21.73 14.67 -16.12
CA ILE A 772 -20.77 13.57 -16.23
C ILE A 772 -20.88 12.69 -14.97
N SER A 773 -21.21 11.41 -15.16
CA SER A 773 -21.36 10.46 -14.06
C SER A 773 -20.00 9.95 -13.54
N THR A 774 -19.29 10.76 -12.75
CA THR A 774 -18.31 10.26 -11.77
C THR A 774 -19.02 9.71 -10.53
N PRO A 775 -18.49 8.68 -9.84
CA PRO A 775 -19.16 8.13 -8.65
C PRO A 775 -19.14 9.12 -7.49
N CYS A 776 -20.30 9.32 -6.83
CA CYS A 776 -20.40 10.09 -5.59
C CYS A 776 -20.64 9.16 -4.39
N SER A 777 -20.10 9.53 -3.23
CA SER A 777 -20.31 8.85 -1.95
C SER A 777 -21.76 8.99 -1.45
N PRO A 778 -22.25 8.06 -0.59
CA PRO A 778 -23.57 8.17 0.02
C PRO A 778 -23.66 9.30 1.07
N PRO A 779 -24.87 9.84 1.35
CA PRO A 779 -25.09 10.94 2.28
C PRO A 779 -25.04 10.51 3.77
N ALA A 780 -24.96 11.48 4.67
CA ALA A 780 -24.75 11.26 6.10
C ALA A 780 -26.05 11.26 6.94
N ALA A 781 -26.08 10.43 7.97
CA ALA A 781 -27.02 10.48 9.10
C ALA A 781 -26.29 10.15 10.42
N ARG A 782 -26.86 10.55 11.56
CA ARG A 782 -26.31 10.43 12.94
C ARG A 782 -27.46 10.48 13.97
N PRO A 783 -27.28 10.00 15.23
CA PRO A 783 -26.23 9.10 15.75
C PRO A 783 -26.71 7.99 16.74
N ALA A 784 -25.85 6.98 16.93
CA ALA A 784 -25.71 6.13 18.15
C ALA A 784 -26.82 5.06 18.45
N PRO A 785 -26.54 4.00 19.25
CA PRO A 785 -25.29 3.71 19.99
C PRO A 785 -24.54 2.41 19.62
N ARG A 786 -23.26 2.59 19.28
CA ARG A 786 -22.07 1.73 19.55
C ARG A 786 -22.25 0.21 19.78
N ARG A 787 -21.82 -0.59 18.79
CA ARG A 787 -20.78 -1.63 18.96
C ARG A 787 -19.69 -1.43 17.88
N PHE A 788 -18.46 -1.84 18.16
CA PHE A 788 -17.21 -1.75 17.36
C PHE A 788 -16.34 -2.98 17.73
N PRO A 789 -15.26 -3.36 17.01
CA PRO A 789 -14.54 -2.75 15.86
C PRO A 789 -14.83 -3.46 14.51
N CYS A 790 -14.62 -2.87 13.32
CA CYS A 790 -13.37 -2.56 12.60
C CYS A 790 -12.51 -3.78 12.15
N LEU A 791 -12.69 -4.21 10.90
CA LEU A 791 -11.67 -4.90 10.09
C LEU A 791 -11.68 -4.35 8.65
N ILE A 792 -10.77 -3.42 8.36
CA ILE A 792 -10.27 -3.19 6.99
C ILE A 792 -8.89 -3.86 6.98
N TRP A 793 -8.83 -5.14 6.63
CA TRP A 793 -7.54 -5.84 6.55
C TRP A 793 -6.87 -5.62 5.20
N MET A 794 -5.54 -5.67 5.22
CA MET A 794 -4.70 -5.36 4.07
C MET A 794 -4.80 -6.44 2.99
N THR A 795 -4.98 -6.03 1.72
CA THR A 795 -4.71 -6.89 0.57
C THR A 795 -3.20 -7.00 0.35
N LEU A 796 -2.51 -7.62 1.30
CA LEU A 796 -1.10 -7.97 1.18
C LEU A 796 -0.96 -9.07 0.13
N LEU A 797 -0.27 -8.72 -0.95
CA LEU A 797 0.68 -9.56 -1.68
C LEU A 797 0.44 -11.07 -1.66
N SER A 798 -0.25 -11.55 -2.69
CA SER A 798 -0.14 -12.93 -3.16
C SER A 798 0.42 -12.88 -4.59
N PRO A 799 1.24 -13.86 -5.04
CA PRO A 799 1.57 -14.02 -6.45
C PRO A 799 0.29 -14.41 -7.20
N ALA A 800 -0.32 -13.46 -7.92
CA ALA A 800 -1.67 -13.57 -8.48
C ALA A 800 -1.81 -14.51 -9.69
N PHE A 801 -0.93 -15.51 -9.83
CA PHE A 801 -0.78 -16.38 -11.01
C PHE A 801 -0.63 -17.88 -10.69
N SER A 802 -0.82 -18.29 -9.43
CA SER A 802 -1.03 -19.69 -9.05
C SER A 802 -2.50 -19.90 -8.69
N ALA A 803 -3.17 -20.86 -9.32
CA ALA A 803 -4.50 -21.30 -8.89
C ALA A 803 -4.39 -21.83 -7.45
N VAL A 804 -5.26 -21.33 -6.57
CA VAL A 804 -5.30 -21.78 -5.16
C VAL A 804 -5.73 -23.24 -5.15
N LYS A 805 -4.87 -24.13 -4.63
CA LYS A 805 -5.20 -25.55 -4.47
C LYS A 805 -6.19 -25.69 -3.33
N THR A 806 -7.42 -26.08 -3.66
CA THR A 806 -8.41 -26.56 -2.68
C THR A 806 -8.14 -28.03 -2.38
N TYR A 807 -8.24 -28.39 -1.12
CA TYR A 807 -8.10 -29.73 -0.56
C TYR A 807 -9.42 -30.10 0.12
N GLU A 808 -9.82 -31.36 0.01
CA GLU A 808 -10.99 -31.86 0.72
C GLU A 808 -10.61 -32.25 2.17
N LEU A 809 -11.41 -31.83 3.15
CA LEU A 809 -11.22 -32.15 4.57
C LEU A 809 -12.28 -33.12 5.09
N LEU A 810 -13.51 -33.04 4.56
CA LEU A 810 -14.61 -33.94 4.87
C LEU A 810 -15.52 -34.07 3.64
N HIS A 811 -15.59 -35.27 3.04
CA HIS A 811 -16.49 -35.53 1.92
C HIS A 811 -17.96 -35.44 2.35
N ARG A 812 -18.84 -34.95 1.47
CA ARG A 812 -20.31 -34.90 1.71
C ARG A 812 -20.93 -36.24 2.16
N MET A 813 -20.36 -37.36 1.71
CA MET A 813 -20.84 -38.71 2.08
C MET A 813 -20.36 -39.15 3.47
N ALA A 814 -19.23 -38.62 3.93
CA ALA A 814 -18.66 -38.92 5.26
C ALA A 814 -19.20 -37.98 6.34
N GLY A 815 -19.51 -36.73 5.99
CA GLY A 815 -20.13 -35.74 6.88
C GLY A 815 -21.65 -35.82 6.97
N GLU A 816 -22.29 -36.91 6.53
CA GLU A 816 -23.76 -37.09 6.50
C GLU A 816 -24.50 -35.92 5.79
N GLY A 817 -23.87 -35.33 4.77
CA GLY A 817 -24.35 -34.18 4.00
C GLY A 817 -23.70 -32.83 4.37
N LEU A 818 -22.92 -32.76 5.45
CA LEU A 818 -21.94 -31.69 5.65
C LEU A 818 -20.70 -31.97 4.78
N ALA A 819 -20.17 -30.97 4.09
CA ALA A 819 -18.87 -31.07 3.42
C ALA A 819 -17.94 -29.94 3.86
N VAL A 820 -16.63 -30.24 3.90
CA VAL A 820 -15.59 -29.28 4.29
C VAL A 820 -14.42 -29.35 3.32
N GLU A 821 -14.07 -28.19 2.79
CA GLU A 821 -12.93 -27.94 1.92
C GLU A 821 -11.98 -26.94 2.60
N TYR A 822 -10.70 -26.92 2.23
CA TYR A 822 -9.73 -25.97 2.74
C TYR A 822 -8.67 -25.59 1.71
N CYS A 823 -8.04 -24.44 1.89
CA CYS A 823 -6.88 -24.04 1.10
C CYS A 823 -5.89 -23.20 1.93
N PHE A 824 -4.62 -23.33 1.59
CA PHE A 824 -3.56 -22.52 2.18
C PHE A 824 -3.58 -21.13 1.52
N SER A 825 -3.89 -20.09 2.31
CA SER A 825 -4.15 -18.75 1.75
C SER A 825 -2.88 -17.98 1.37
N ARG A 826 -1.70 -18.48 1.77
CA ARG A 826 -0.37 -17.86 1.62
C ARG A 826 -0.28 -16.41 2.11
N ARG A 827 -1.16 -16.02 3.03
CA ARG A 827 -1.16 -14.72 3.71
C ARG A 827 -0.70 -14.91 5.17
N PRO A 828 -0.01 -13.93 5.77
CA PRO A 828 0.24 -13.95 7.21
C PRO A 828 -1.09 -14.02 7.98
N PHE A 829 -1.17 -14.89 9.00
CA PHE A 829 -2.38 -15.00 9.80
C PHE A 829 -2.63 -13.71 10.62
N PRO A 830 -3.85 -13.14 10.64
CA PRO A 830 -4.11 -11.87 11.30
C PRO A 830 -3.87 -11.82 12.82
N GLY A 831 -3.88 -12.97 13.50
CA GLY A 831 -3.63 -13.05 14.94
C GLY A 831 -2.15 -13.14 15.32
N ASP A 832 -1.36 -13.87 14.54
CA ASP A 832 0.08 -14.07 14.74
C ASP A 832 0.76 -14.33 13.38
N PRO A 833 1.76 -13.53 12.96
CA PRO A 833 2.46 -13.74 11.69
C PRO A 833 3.27 -15.04 11.61
N HIS A 834 3.51 -15.75 12.72
CA HIS A 834 4.21 -17.03 12.76
C HIS A 834 3.29 -18.25 12.55
N MET A 835 1.98 -18.03 12.36
CA MET A 835 1.00 -19.09 12.06
C MET A 835 0.65 -19.13 10.56
N VAL A 836 0.49 -20.34 10.03
CA VAL A 836 0.02 -20.57 8.66
C VAL A 836 -1.49 -20.36 8.60
N ALA A 837 -1.94 -19.42 7.75
CA ALA A 837 -3.35 -19.09 7.59
C ALA A 837 -4.05 -20.04 6.61
N VAL A 838 -4.79 -21.01 7.14
CA VAL A 838 -5.63 -21.92 6.36
C VAL A 838 -7.04 -21.33 6.27
N GLN A 839 -7.54 -21.14 5.06
CA GLN A 839 -8.94 -20.80 4.84
C GLN A 839 -9.74 -22.10 4.70
N ILE A 840 -10.77 -22.25 5.51
CA ILE A 840 -11.68 -23.40 5.51
C ILE A 840 -13.04 -22.93 4.95
N GLN A 841 -13.68 -23.76 4.16
CA GLN A 841 -15.03 -23.56 3.63
C GLN A 841 -15.89 -24.76 4.01
N ILE A 842 -17.03 -24.50 4.63
CA ILE A 842 -17.98 -25.50 5.11
C ILE A 842 -19.29 -25.29 4.35
N SER A 843 -19.80 -26.33 3.69
CA SER A 843 -21.10 -26.31 3.01
C SER A 843 -22.07 -27.28 3.68
N ASN A 844 -23.29 -26.81 3.93
CA ASN A 844 -24.38 -27.68 4.34
C ASN A 844 -25.17 -28.13 3.10
N ASN A 845 -25.08 -29.41 2.77
CA ASN A 845 -25.80 -30.03 1.66
C ASN A 845 -26.92 -30.98 2.13
N THR A 846 -27.38 -30.89 3.39
CA THR A 846 -28.60 -31.55 3.87
C THR A 846 -29.83 -30.66 3.67
N ASP A 847 -31.02 -31.26 3.82
CA ASP A 847 -32.31 -30.56 3.91
C ASP A 847 -32.58 -29.93 5.29
N THR A 848 -31.62 -29.97 6.23
CA THR A 848 -31.80 -29.58 7.65
C THR A 848 -30.74 -28.58 8.14
N GLU A 849 -31.10 -27.76 9.12
CA GLU A 849 -30.19 -26.77 9.70
C GLU A 849 -29.15 -27.43 10.63
N VAL A 850 -27.86 -27.28 10.32
CA VAL A 850 -26.77 -27.78 11.18
C VAL A 850 -26.52 -26.77 12.30
N LYS A 851 -26.54 -27.26 13.55
CA LYS A 851 -26.41 -26.44 14.77
C LYS A 851 -25.20 -26.86 15.62
N ASN A 852 -24.73 -25.94 16.45
CA ASN A 852 -23.59 -26.06 17.37
C ASN A 852 -22.35 -26.58 16.64
N LEU A 853 -21.97 -25.90 15.55
CA LEU A 853 -20.80 -26.25 14.75
C LEU A 853 -19.55 -25.63 15.39
N GLU A 854 -18.70 -26.45 16.00
CA GLU A 854 -17.53 -26.00 16.78
C GLU A 854 -16.28 -26.85 16.50
N TRP A 855 -15.09 -26.27 16.67
CA TRP A 855 -13.83 -27.01 16.65
C TRP A 855 -13.48 -27.50 18.05
N GLY A 856 -13.42 -28.82 18.23
CA GLY A 856 -12.87 -29.44 19.43
C GLY A 856 -11.34 -29.33 19.49
N GLN A 857 -10.78 -29.40 20.71
CA GLN A 857 -9.33 -29.29 20.93
C GLN A 857 -8.55 -30.37 20.16
N GLY A 858 -7.42 -29.97 19.57
CA GLY A 858 -6.58 -30.86 18.77
C GLY A 858 -5.91 -31.97 19.58
N LEU A 859 -6.01 -33.20 19.09
CA LEU A 859 -5.50 -34.41 19.74
C LEU A 859 -3.99 -34.63 19.47
N GLY A 860 -3.17 -33.60 19.65
CA GLY A 860 -1.72 -33.66 19.43
C GLY A 860 -0.93 -32.57 20.14
N GLU A 861 0.02 -32.96 20.98
CA GLU A 861 0.73 -32.10 21.94
C GLU A 861 1.67 -31.04 21.34
N ASN A 862 1.86 -31.00 20.01
CA ASN A 862 2.90 -30.23 19.32
C ASN A 862 2.40 -29.25 18.23
N VAL A 863 1.08 -29.01 18.12
CA VAL A 863 0.51 -28.10 17.11
C VAL A 863 -0.33 -27.02 17.79
N GLY A 864 0.10 -25.76 17.68
CA GLY A 864 -0.67 -24.62 18.17
C GLY A 864 -1.81 -24.28 17.22
N CYS A 865 -3.03 -24.11 17.72
CA CYS A 865 -4.16 -23.59 16.95
C CYS A 865 -4.61 -22.26 17.57
N SER A 866 -5.06 -21.33 16.74
CA SER A 866 -5.60 -20.05 17.21
C SER A 866 -7.01 -20.21 17.80
N ASP A 867 -7.19 -19.94 19.10
CA ASP A 867 -8.51 -19.94 19.79
C ASP A 867 -9.57 -19.02 19.14
N ASN A 868 -9.14 -18.09 18.28
CA ASN A 868 -10.01 -17.13 17.59
C ASN A 868 -10.76 -17.71 16.36
N CYS A 869 -10.70 -19.02 16.10
CA CYS A 869 -11.33 -19.67 14.95
C CYS A 869 -12.86 -19.85 15.12
N VAL A 870 -13.60 -18.75 15.11
CA VAL A 870 -15.07 -18.76 15.30
C VAL A 870 -15.78 -19.27 14.04
N VAL A 871 -16.54 -20.35 14.20
CA VAL A 871 -17.43 -20.93 13.19
C VAL A 871 -18.88 -20.47 13.46
N PRO A 872 -19.77 -20.34 12.45
CA PRO A 872 -21.16 -20.01 12.70
C PRO A 872 -21.88 -21.07 13.55
N GLU A 873 -22.57 -20.63 14.61
CA GLU A 873 -23.33 -21.51 15.51
C GLU A 873 -24.42 -22.31 14.77
N HIS A 874 -24.92 -21.78 13.64
CA HIS A 874 -25.96 -22.36 12.78
C HIS A 874 -25.60 -22.19 11.29
N LEU A 875 -25.88 -23.21 10.47
CA LEU A 875 -25.71 -23.20 9.02
C LEU A 875 -26.94 -23.81 8.33
N ALA A 876 -27.64 -23.01 7.51
CA ALA A 876 -28.90 -23.41 6.88
C ALA A 876 -28.71 -24.36 5.68
N PRO A 877 -29.75 -25.09 5.24
CA PRO A 877 -29.71 -25.92 4.03
C PRO A 877 -29.23 -25.15 2.79
N GLY A 878 -28.17 -25.64 2.15
CA GLY A 878 -27.57 -25.04 0.95
C GLY A 878 -26.63 -23.85 1.20
N ASP A 879 -26.52 -23.34 2.43
CA ASP A 879 -25.59 -22.25 2.75
C ASP A 879 -24.14 -22.73 2.85
N THR A 880 -23.21 -21.80 2.61
CA THR A 880 -21.78 -22.01 2.77
C THR A 880 -21.16 -20.95 3.67
N ALA A 881 -20.31 -21.38 4.60
CA ALA A 881 -19.53 -20.52 5.49
C ALA A 881 -18.05 -20.64 5.15
N SER A 882 -17.28 -19.55 5.32
CA SER A 882 -15.82 -19.61 5.25
C SER A 882 -15.19 -18.92 6.44
N VAL A 883 -14.18 -19.58 7.01
CA VAL A 883 -13.48 -19.22 8.25
C VAL A 883 -11.98 -19.29 7.98
N VAL A 884 -11.16 -18.53 8.70
CA VAL A 884 -9.69 -18.61 8.60
C VAL A 884 -9.12 -19.07 9.94
N MET A 885 -8.40 -20.19 9.92
CA MET A 885 -7.74 -20.79 11.07
C MET A 885 -6.23 -20.49 11.00
N GLY A 886 -5.63 -20.06 12.12
CA GLY A 886 -4.18 -20.00 12.28
C GLY A 886 -3.67 -21.31 12.87
N ILE A 887 -2.76 -21.98 12.15
CA ILE A 887 -2.13 -23.23 12.61
C ILE A 887 -0.62 -23.00 12.68
N ASP A 888 -0.03 -23.21 13.85
CA ASP A 888 1.42 -23.32 14.02
C ASP A 888 1.85 -24.80 13.90
N PHE A 889 2.46 -25.12 12.77
CA PHE A 889 3.02 -26.45 12.50
C PHE A 889 4.43 -26.65 13.08
N CYS A 890 5.01 -25.68 13.80
CA CYS A 890 6.39 -25.72 14.33
C CYS A 890 7.48 -25.93 13.24
N ASP A 891 7.19 -25.52 11.99
CA ASP A 891 7.90 -25.89 10.76
C ASP A 891 8.05 -27.43 10.55
N SER A 892 7.08 -28.22 11.01
CA SER A 892 6.98 -29.68 10.82
C SER A 892 6.02 -30.03 9.68
N THR A 893 6.29 -31.13 8.95
CA THR A 893 5.40 -31.66 7.90
C THR A 893 4.39 -32.69 8.44
N GLN A 894 4.18 -32.72 9.76
CA GLN A 894 3.17 -33.56 10.42
C GLN A 894 1.76 -32.99 10.21
N ALA A 895 0.76 -33.87 10.20
CA ALA A 895 -0.63 -33.45 10.08
C ALA A 895 -1.16 -32.88 11.40
N ALA A 896 -1.83 -31.73 11.32
CA ALA A 896 -2.59 -31.15 12.41
C ALA A 896 -3.96 -31.84 12.50
N ASN A 897 -4.26 -32.47 13.63
CA ASN A 897 -5.47 -33.26 13.83
C ASN A 897 -6.52 -32.46 14.63
N PHE A 898 -7.71 -32.32 14.07
CA PHE A 898 -8.83 -31.56 14.64
C PHE A 898 -10.08 -32.42 14.79
N GLN A 899 -10.99 -31.96 15.64
CA GLN A 899 -12.33 -32.51 15.76
C GLN A 899 -13.33 -31.44 15.35
N LEU A 900 -14.22 -31.73 14.40
CA LEU A 900 -15.35 -30.88 14.04
C LEU A 900 -16.61 -31.46 14.69
N CYS A 901 -17.15 -30.75 15.68
CA CYS A 901 -18.34 -31.15 16.40
C CYS A 901 -19.58 -30.47 15.81
N THR A 902 -20.70 -31.19 15.85
CA THR A 902 -22.05 -30.65 15.67
C THR A 902 -22.90 -31.02 16.87
N HIS A 903 -24.11 -30.47 16.99
CA HIS A 903 -25.10 -30.88 17.99
C HIS A 903 -25.49 -32.38 18.00
N THR A 904 -25.06 -33.19 17.01
CA THR A 904 -25.38 -34.63 16.90
C THR A 904 -24.19 -35.55 16.62
N ARG A 905 -23.08 -35.04 16.08
CA ARG A 905 -21.95 -35.84 15.57
C ARG A 905 -20.60 -35.18 15.88
N GLN A 906 -19.54 -35.97 15.79
CA GLN A 906 -18.15 -35.50 15.85
C GLN A 906 -17.37 -36.14 14.70
N PHE A 907 -16.70 -35.33 13.89
CA PHE A 907 -15.89 -35.76 12.76
C PHE A 907 -14.42 -35.49 13.06
N TYR A 908 -13.55 -36.49 12.92
CA TYR A 908 -12.11 -36.33 13.04
C TYR A 908 -11.52 -36.01 11.68
N VAL A 909 -10.75 -34.92 11.59
CA VAL A 909 -10.18 -34.42 10.33
C VAL A 909 -8.72 -34.01 10.52
N SER A 910 -7.92 -34.11 9.47
CA SER A 910 -6.48 -33.83 9.53
C SER A 910 -5.98 -32.98 8.37
N ILE A 911 -5.21 -31.94 8.69
CA ILE A 911 -4.64 -31.00 7.72
C ILE A 911 -3.13 -31.23 7.69
N GLN A 912 -2.60 -31.72 6.56
CA GLN A 912 -1.16 -31.87 6.36
C GLN A 912 -0.62 -30.74 5.46
N PRO A 913 0.42 -29.99 5.89
CA PRO A 913 0.98 -28.90 5.10
C PRO A 913 1.97 -29.41 4.04
N PRO A 914 1.83 -29.01 2.76
CA PRO A 914 2.93 -29.08 1.80
C PRO A 914 4.10 -28.20 2.25
N VAL A 915 5.34 -28.53 1.89
CA VAL A 915 6.52 -27.82 2.42
C VAL A 915 6.54 -26.35 1.97
N GLY A 916 6.04 -26.07 0.76
CA GLY A 916 5.88 -24.71 0.24
C GLY A 916 4.93 -23.83 1.05
N GLU A 917 3.96 -24.40 1.76
CA GLU A 917 2.99 -23.63 2.58
C GLU A 917 3.53 -23.34 3.99
N LEU A 918 4.59 -24.03 4.42
CA LEU A 918 5.36 -23.74 5.63
C LEU A 918 6.39 -22.61 5.45
N MET A 919 6.44 -21.99 4.27
CA MET A 919 7.43 -20.98 3.91
C MET A 919 6.80 -19.69 3.37
N ALA A 920 7.49 -18.57 3.61
CA ALA A 920 7.19 -17.26 3.04
C ALA A 920 8.36 -16.77 2.16
N PRO A 921 8.08 -16.10 1.02
CA PRO A 921 9.12 -15.63 0.10
C PRO A 921 9.96 -14.51 0.72
N VAL A 922 11.27 -14.53 0.49
CA VAL A 922 12.21 -13.52 1.02
C VAL A 922 12.95 -12.84 -0.12
N PHE A 923 13.03 -11.52 -0.03
CA PHE A 923 13.81 -10.69 -0.95
C PHE A 923 15.21 -10.45 -0.38
N MET A 924 16.22 -10.62 -1.23
CA MET A 924 17.63 -10.36 -0.95
C MET A 924 18.37 -10.13 -2.28
N SER A 925 19.52 -9.46 -2.23
CA SER A 925 20.42 -9.32 -3.38
C SER A 925 21.21 -10.60 -3.67
N GLU A 926 21.80 -10.71 -4.86
CA GLU A 926 22.69 -11.84 -5.20
C GLU A 926 23.92 -11.92 -4.27
N ASN A 927 24.43 -10.78 -3.80
CA ASN A 927 25.57 -10.71 -2.89
C ASN A 927 25.20 -11.21 -1.48
N GLU A 928 24.00 -10.87 -0.99
CA GLU A 928 23.47 -11.42 0.25
C GLU A 928 23.17 -12.91 0.12
N PHE A 929 22.56 -13.35 -0.99
CA PHE A 929 22.32 -14.76 -1.26
C PHE A 929 23.61 -15.58 -1.18
N LYS A 930 24.68 -15.15 -1.87
CA LYS A 930 25.99 -15.82 -1.83
C LYS A 930 26.60 -15.82 -0.41
N LYS A 931 26.46 -14.71 0.32
CA LYS A 931 26.96 -14.55 1.69
C LYS A 931 26.26 -15.45 2.70
N GLU A 932 24.93 -15.60 2.59
CA GLU A 932 24.15 -16.47 3.46
C GLU A 932 24.26 -17.94 3.04
N GLN A 933 24.30 -18.24 1.73
CA GLN A 933 24.61 -19.57 1.21
C GLN A 933 25.96 -20.07 1.71
N GLY A 934 26.99 -19.22 1.74
CA GLY A 934 28.31 -19.53 2.30
C GLY A 934 28.32 -19.90 3.79
N LYS A 935 27.25 -19.62 4.55
CA LYS A 935 27.07 -20.10 5.94
C LYS A 935 26.35 -21.44 6.03
N LEU A 936 25.62 -21.83 4.97
CA LEU A 936 24.70 -22.97 4.91
C LEU A 936 25.21 -24.07 3.96
N MET A 937 26.52 -24.12 3.71
CA MET A 937 27.18 -25.16 2.92
C MET A 937 27.46 -26.43 3.75
N GLY A 938 27.67 -27.56 3.07
CA GLY A 938 28.05 -28.82 3.73
C GLY A 938 26.86 -29.53 4.39
N MET A 939 26.81 -29.62 5.73
CA MET A 939 25.77 -30.40 6.42
C MET A 939 24.35 -29.81 6.33
N SER A 940 24.21 -28.58 5.84
CA SER A 940 22.93 -27.88 5.58
C SER A 940 22.60 -27.79 4.09
N GLU A 941 23.29 -28.56 3.23
CA GLU A 941 23.22 -28.47 1.79
C GLU A 941 22.78 -29.81 1.18
N ILE A 942 21.75 -29.77 0.34
CA ILE A 942 21.21 -30.95 -0.36
C ILE A 942 21.24 -30.63 -1.86
N THR A 943 21.87 -31.50 -2.65
CA THR A 943 22.00 -31.32 -4.10
C THR A 943 21.52 -32.56 -4.83
N GLU A 944 20.57 -32.38 -5.74
CA GLU A 944 19.99 -33.45 -6.55
C GLU A 944 19.98 -33.13 -8.05
N LYS A 945 19.82 -34.16 -8.88
CA LYS A 945 19.70 -34.04 -10.34
C LYS A 945 18.26 -34.31 -10.79
N LEU A 946 17.74 -33.49 -11.69
CA LEU A 946 16.39 -33.64 -12.22
C LEU A 946 16.33 -33.46 -13.74
N MET A 947 15.33 -34.11 -14.35
CA MET A 947 14.98 -33.95 -15.75
C MET A 947 13.88 -32.88 -15.84
N LEU A 948 14.07 -31.87 -16.69
CA LEU A 948 13.06 -30.87 -16.96
C LEU A 948 12.03 -31.40 -17.96
N SER A 949 10.75 -31.29 -17.61
CA SER A 949 9.61 -31.51 -18.50
C SER A 949 9.69 -30.64 -19.76
N GLU A 950 9.15 -31.10 -20.89
CA GLU A 950 9.15 -30.34 -22.16
C GLU A 950 8.47 -28.97 -22.04
N LYS A 951 7.54 -28.83 -21.08
CA LYS A 951 6.87 -27.55 -20.75
C LYS A 951 7.80 -26.54 -20.07
N CYS A 952 8.87 -27.01 -19.42
CA CYS A 952 9.78 -26.24 -18.56
C CYS A 952 11.01 -25.66 -19.31
N GLN A 953 10.94 -25.53 -20.64
CA GLN A 953 12.02 -24.97 -21.45
C GLN A 953 12.25 -23.47 -21.19
N SER A 954 11.21 -22.70 -20.86
CA SER A 954 11.34 -21.26 -20.57
C SER A 954 11.66 -20.97 -19.10
N ASP A 955 12.53 -19.97 -18.84
CA ASP A 955 12.83 -19.49 -17.50
C ASP A 955 11.60 -18.93 -16.78
N HIS A 956 10.65 -18.36 -17.52
CA HIS A 956 9.38 -17.90 -16.97
C HIS A 956 8.55 -19.07 -16.42
N THR A 957 8.45 -20.18 -17.17
CA THR A 957 7.72 -21.37 -16.74
C THR A 957 8.36 -21.98 -15.49
N ILE A 958 9.70 -22.10 -15.45
CA ILE A 958 10.41 -22.61 -14.27
C ILE A 958 10.15 -21.72 -13.05
N VAL A 959 10.27 -20.39 -13.18
CA VAL A 959 10.00 -19.46 -12.08
C VAL A 959 8.54 -19.57 -11.60
N GLN A 960 7.58 -19.67 -12.51
CA GLN A 960 6.17 -19.82 -12.17
C GLN A 960 5.90 -21.15 -11.44
N GLN A 961 6.40 -22.28 -11.93
CA GLN A 961 6.23 -23.58 -11.28
C GLN A 961 6.92 -23.64 -9.91
N LEU A 962 8.16 -23.16 -9.81
CA LEU A 962 8.94 -23.23 -8.57
C LEU A 962 8.38 -22.30 -7.48
N THR A 963 7.94 -21.07 -7.83
CA THR A 963 7.19 -20.21 -6.90
C THR A 963 5.80 -20.80 -6.56
N SER A 964 5.11 -21.47 -7.50
CA SER A 964 3.84 -22.13 -7.21
C SER A 964 3.99 -23.35 -6.30
N ALA A 965 5.09 -24.11 -6.40
CA ALA A 965 5.35 -25.29 -5.57
C ALA A 965 5.93 -24.93 -4.20
N ALA A 966 6.89 -24.00 -4.14
CA ALA A 966 7.72 -23.74 -2.96
C ALA A 966 7.48 -22.39 -2.28
N ASN A 967 6.56 -21.56 -2.78
CA ASN A 967 6.25 -20.21 -2.27
C ASN A 967 7.48 -19.28 -2.11
N VAL A 968 8.50 -19.46 -2.94
CA VAL A 968 9.78 -18.75 -2.84
C VAL A 968 9.84 -17.48 -3.71
N GLY A 969 10.62 -16.50 -3.26
CA GLY A 969 10.91 -15.28 -4.03
C GLY A 969 12.14 -15.47 -4.91
N ARG A 970 12.07 -15.12 -6.21
CA ARG A 970 13.24 -15.13 -7.11
C ARG A 970 14.21 -14.01 -6.73
N VAL A 971 15.48 -14.35 -6.57
CA VAL A 971 16.57 -13.38 -6.35
C VAL A 971 16.93 -12.75 -7.71
N PRO A 972 17.00 -11.41 -7.82
CA PRO A 972 17.46 -10.75 -9.04
C PRO A 972 18.89 -11.16 -9.41
N SER A 973 19.09 -11.58 -10.66
CA SER A 973 20.40 -11.87 -11.26
C SER A 973 20.53 -11.03 -12.54
N PRO A 974 21.63 -10.27 -12.73
CA PRO A 974 21.86 -9.50 -13.96
C PRO A 974 22.40 -10.36 -15.11
N CYS A 975 22.76 -11.63 -14.83
CA CYS A 975 23.29 -12.59 -15.80
C CYS A 975 22.44 -13.87 -15.85
N SER A 976 22.73 -14.71 -16.85
CA SER A 976 22.08 -16.00 -17.14
C SER A 976 22.31 -17.05 -16.01
N PRO A 977 21.89 -18.33 -16.12
CA PRO A 977 21.73 -19.21 -14.96
C PRO A 977 23.03 -19.43 -14.16
N PRO A 978 22.94 -19.80 -12.85
CA PRO A 978 21.79 -20.42 -12.20
C PRO A 978 20.65 -19.48 -11.75
N ASN A 979 19.42 -19.99 -11.78
CA ASN A 979 18.25 -19.35 -11.22
C ASN A 979 18.24 -19.53 -9.69
N ARG A 980 18.10 -18.42 -8.94
CA ARG A 980 18.20 -18.41 -7.47
C ARG A 980 16.90 -17.93 -6.84
N PHE A 981 16.51 -18.55 -5.73
CA PHE A 981 15.30 -18.22 -4.99
C PHE A 981 15.53 -18.29 -3.48
N ALA A 982 14.85 -17.45 -2.71
CA ALA A 982 14.97 -17.40 -1.26
C ALA A 982 13.60 -17.37 -0.57
N ALA A 983 13.53 -18.01 0.59
CA ALA A 983 12.38 -18.04 1.49
C ALA A 983 12.84 -18.18 2.95
N LYS A 984 11.90 -18.01 3.87
CA LYS A 984 12.04 -18.38 5.28
C LYS A 984 10.87 -19.25 5.72
N THR A 985 11.10 -20.10 6.71
CA THR A 985 10.02 -20.85 7.34
C THR A 985 9.11 -19.91 8.15
N VAL A 986 7.82 -20.24 8.25
CA VAL A 986 6.82 -19.34 8.85
C VAL A 986 6.94 -19.29 10.38
N THR A 987 7.16 -20.42 11.06
CA THR A 987 7.23 -20.42 12.54
C THR A 987 8.55 -19.86 13.04
N SER A 988 9.69 -20.42 12.63
CA SER A 988 11.01 -20.04 13.19
C SER A 988 11.80 -19.00 12.39
N GLY A 989 11.36 -18.64 11.18
CA GLY A 989 12.10 -17.70 10.33
C GLY A 989 13.43 -18.23 9.79
N SER A 990 13.68 -19.55 9.89
CA SER A 990 14.89 -20.21 9.37
C SER A 990 15.01 -20.02 7.86
N LEU A 991 16.24 -19.77 7.38
CA LEU A 991 16.48 -19.41 5.98
C LEU A 991 16.53 -20.66 5.08
N VAL A 992 15.85 -20.58 3.93
CA VAL A 992 15.87 -21.60 2.87
C VAL A 992 16.28 -20.92 1.56
N LEU A 993 17.38 -21.38 0.98
CA LEU A 993 17.93 -20.89 -0.28
C LEU A 993 17.91 -22.00 -1.33
N ILE A 994 17.52 -21.67 -2.56
CA ILE A 994 17.39 -22.61 -3.67
C ILE A 994 18.19 -22.09 -4.86
N THR A 995 19.05 -22.94 -5.41
CA THR A 995 19.81 -22.70 -6.65
C THR A 995 19.43 -23.77 -7.67
N LEU A 996 18.96 -23.37 -8.84
CA LEU A 996 18.68 -24.27 -9.97
C LEU A 996 19.61 -23.92 -11.14
N GLU A 997 20.54 -24.83 -11.43
CA GLU A 997 21.51 -24.72 -12.52
C GLU A 997 21.09 -25.66 -13.66
N ARG A 998 20.98 -25.15 -14.89
CA ARG A 998 20.83 -26.03 -16.06
C ARG A 998 22.20 -26.57 -16.48
N ARG A 999 22.27 -27.87 -16.73
CA ARG A 999 23.41 -28.52 -17.40
C ARG A 999 23.01 -28.77 -18.86
N GLU A 1000 23.89 -29.40 -19.63
CA GLU A 1000 23.62 -29.69 -21.04
C GLU A 1000 22.41 -30.64 -21.22
N GLY A 1001 21.65 -30.44 -22.30
CA GLY A 1001 20.39 -31.14 -22.55
C GLY A 1001 19.22 -30.67 -21.67
N SER A 1002 18.27 -31.57 -21.39
CA SER A 1002 17.13 -31.33 -20.49
C SER A 1002 17.45 -31.56 -19.00
N THR A 1003 18.74 -31.57 -18.64
CA THR A 1003 19.20 -31.90 -17.29
C THR A 1003 19.41 -30.65 -16.45
N ALA A 1004 18.98 -30.68 -15.19
CA ALA A 1004 19.21 -29.61 -14.23
C ALA A 1004 19.70 -30.16 -12.88
N GLN A 1005 20.42 -29.31 -12.15
CA GLN A 1005 20.90 -29.55 -10.81
C GLN A 1005 20.18 -28.60 -9.85
N LEU A 1006 19.54 -29.17 -8.84
CA LEU A 1006 18.81 -28.46 -7.80
C LEU A 1006 19.61 -28.56 -6.50
N THR A 1007 20.09 -27.42 -6.00
CA THR A 1007 20.74 -27.31 -4.70
C THR A 1007 19.86 -26.51 -3.76
N ILE A 1008 19.55 -27.06 -2.58
CA ILE A 1008 18.81 -26.40 -1.51
C ILE A 1008 19.71 -26.32 -0.27
N ASN A 1009 19.91 -25.10 0.23
CA ASN A 1009 20.60 -24.85 1.49
C ASN A 1009 19.55 -24.47 2.55
N SER A 1010 19.52 -25.18 3.68
CA SER A 1010 18.53 -24.99 4.75
C SER A 1010 19.09 -25.41 6.12
N GLU A 1011 18.81 -24.61 7.15
CA GLU A 1011 19.09 -24.97 8.55
C GLU A 1011 18.26 -26.18 9.02
N LYS A 1012 17.09 -26.42 8.41
CA LYS A 1012 16.16 -27.50 8.75
C LYS A 1012 16.16 -28.57 7.65
N MET A 1013 16.93 -29.64 7.87
CA MET A 1013 17.14 -30.72 6.89
C MET A 1013 15.87 -31.48 6.49
N VAL A 1014 14.87 -31.60 7.37
CA VAL A 1014 13.57 -32.22 7.02
C VAL A 1014 12.83 -31.39 5.96
N ILE A 1015 12.83 -30.07 6.12
CA ILE A 1015 12.25 -29.13 5.15
C ILE A 1015 13.02 -29.22 3.83
N GLY A 1016 14.36 -29.17 3.87
CA GLY A 1016 15.18 -29.29 2.66
C GLY A 1016 14.95 -30.60 1.89
N THR A 1017 14.95 -31.75 2.58
CA THR A 1017 14.79 -33.06 1.95
C THR A 1017 13.39 -33.29 1.36
N MET A 1018 12.32 -32.78 2.00
CA MET A 1018 10.98 -32.87 1.42
C MET A 1018 10.78 -31.85 0.30
N LEU A 1019 11.31 -30.63 0.44
CA LEU A 1019 11.22 -29.59 -0.59
C LEU A 1019 11.91 -29.97 -1.90
N VAL A 1020 13.02 -30.70 -1.84
CA VAL A 1020 13.65 -31.29 -3.04
C VAL A 1020 12.66 -32.20 -3.79
N LYS A 1021 11.88 -33.04 -3.09
CA LYS A 1021 10.88 -33.91 -3.72
C LYS A 1021 9.75 -33.11 -4.36
N ASP A 1022 9.19 -32.14 -3.63
CA ASP A 1022 8.11 -31.28 -4.10
C ASP A 1022 8.51 -30.52 -5.39
N ILE A 1023 9.73 -29.99 -5.43
CA ILE A 1023 10.26 -29.25 -6.60
C ILE A 1023 10.58 -30.20 -7.78
N ILE A 1024 11.17 -31.37 -7.52
CA ILE A 1024 11.41 -32.36 -8.58
C ILE A 1024 10.08 -32.80 -9.20
N GLN A 1025 9.06 -33.08 -8.38
CA GLN A 1025 7.73 -33.45 -8.87
C GLN A 1025 7.10 -32.31 -9.68
N ALA A 1026 7.23 -31.06 -9.24
CA ALA A 1026 6.66 -29.90 -9.95
C ALA A 1026 7.37 -29.53 -11.27
N LEU A 1027 8.64 -29.92 -11.45
CA LEU A 1027 9.43 -29.63 -12.66
C LEU A 1027 9.46 -30.81 -13.67
N ALA A 1028 9.10 -32.02 -13.23
CA ALA A 1028 9.03 -33.22 -14.06
C ALA A 1028 7.64 -33.49 -14.68
N GLN A 1029 6.59 -32.75 -14.28
CA GLN A 1029 5.20 -32.87 -14.75
C GLN A 1029 4.84 -31.92 -15.92
#